data_AF-A0A6N4T6I7-F1
#
_entry.id   AF-A0A6N4T6I7-F1
#
_cell.length_a   1.000
_cell.length_b   1.000
_cell.length_c   1.000
_cell.angle_alpha   90.00
_cell.angle_beta   90.00
_cell.angle_gamma   90.00
#
_symmetry.space_group_name_H-M   'P 1'
#
loop_
_entity.id
_entity.type
_entity.pdbx_description
1 polymer ?
#
loop_
_entity_poly.entity_id
_entity_poly.type
_entity_poly.pdbx_seq_one_letter_code
_entity_poly.pdbx_strand_id
1 'polypeptide(L)'
;MTQINDAFINAILANAAYDDDLNKAKTPGDLFGKLSERMTPDIAKYISENFVVLTQVSMPTSGFDVTVWQDKNNKVYVSMRGTAGGTDLLTDVNLAGSGNARAQITDMVNWWLRETTPEGQMAIQIRESFSELNTPPWGFETIPSVAGTGKIPASSLVGGIEVNGHSLGGYLASAFTRLFSAQAHVLHTTTFNSAGFAPGSEVVFQELDHLIGIGYGLGRFPNGAEQTNYFAKNGINVTTNSFWFNQVGQRQSVFNEGGTGLPNHYMYKLTDALRLGDALAKLDPSLDIVKLNAIYETASNQAESTLEFVLDGLRRVIFGDLGLNTAIGDVSNSAPTRLEYHKNISNLLNLDENGNPTGTFSSLQGKIQISAEEITDARKDIGQFLSLHYLTPFTVKVTDSQAEEKLISMQGKLGVLWQEDKNLSVTDRAAGKLNFSDEYLIDRTAMLGWLRLRNSKDNTDTTMEGPNLLFKDLALKTDIRLGSGMTGDAQRQHFVFGGELNDLLNGGDFSDDLYGGASNDTLNGGKGNDHLEGNEGNDQLTGGEDDDILLGGKGDDTYLFDGNYGKDTIFDSDEGGAVQIDGGVLTGGKKVTEGVWKGKDSNGVTYIYTVLDDGAGGKELVIKKEGSDNSKSITIKKWENKHLGIDLEGPPDKETEPGFDLVVRGDQGVVKHDGLSNNVDNVHMIGGEGNDSLSSSVGEMIDSVYGIGTNDWLEGNDGDDYLESGWGNDTLDGGAGNDVLIAGERYDGRQYDGVIPRSSGSDNDVVNGGSGNDLIGGDKGNDLLNGDDGDDIIIDGNGRDTINGGDGDDWIFAVGAL
;
A
#
# COMPACT_ATOMS: atom_id res chain seq x y z
N MET A 1 12.39 14.62 -27.98
CA MET A 1 13.24 14.40 -26.80
C MET A 1 12.87 15.46 -25.80
N THR A 2 12.80 15.12 -24.51
CA THR A 2 12.55 16.10 -23.44
C THR A 2 13.83 16.88 -23.17
N GLN A 3 13.72 18.09 -22.62
CA GLN A 3 14.87 18.92 -22.24
C GLN A 3 15.85 18.17 -21.30
N ILE A 4 15.34 17.24 -20.48
CA ILE A 4 16.15 16.40 -19.57
C ILE A 4 16.99 15.38 -20.35
N ASN A 5 16.41 14.71 -21.35
CA ASN A 5 17.15 13.75 -22.18
C ASN A 5 18.27 14.42 -22.96
N ASP A 6 18.01 15.59 -23.55
CA ASP A 6 19.02 16.38 -24.26
C ASP A 6 20.15 16.83 -23.31
N ALA A 7 19.82 17.23 -22.08
CA ALA A 7 20.80 17.56 -21.05
C ALA A 7 21.64 16.34 -20.65
N PHE A 8 21.00 15.17 -20.45
CA PHE A 8 21.70 13.92 -20.12
C PHE A 8 22.68 13.50 -21.21
N ILE A 9 22.26 13.47 -22.48
CA ILE A 9 23.11 13.11 -23.62
C ILE A 9 24.32 14.05 -23.70
N ASN A 10 24.09 15.36 -23.63
CA ASN A 10 25.19 16.32 -23.66
C ASN A 10 26.13 16.18 -22.45
N ALA A 11 25.61 15.82 -21.27
CA ALA A 11 26.42 15.63 -20.07
C ALA A 11 27.36 14.43 -20.19
N ILE A 12 26.86 13.28 -20.67
CA ILE A 12 27.69 12.07 -20.82
C ILE A 12 28.74 12.23 -21.91
N LEU A 13 28.43 12.94 -23.00
CA LEU A 13 29.40 13.22 -24.07
C LEU A 13 30.47 14.22 -23.62
N ALA A 14 30.08 15.27 -22.87
CA ALA A 14 31.02 16.20 -22.27
C ALA A 14 31.94 15.51 -21.24
N ASN A 15 31.44 14.52 -20.49
CA ASN A 15 32.26 13.72 -19.59
C ASN A 15 33.19 12.76 -20.36
N ALA A 16 32.67 12.07 -21.38
CA ALA A 16 33.43 11.15 -22.23
C ALA A 16 34.60 11.83 -22.94
N ALA A 17 34.46 13.10 -23.33
CA ALA A 17 35.49 13.86 -24.06
C ALA A 17 36.81 14.08 -23.28
N TYR A 18 36.86 13.72 -22.00
CA TYR A 18 38.09 13.75 -21.20
C TYR A 18 38.94 12.46 -21.31
N ASP A 19 38.46 11.43 -22.01
CA ASP A 19 39.26 10.25 -22.34
C ASP A 19 40.03 10.46 -23.64
N ASP A 20 41.27 9.99 -23.67
CA ASP A 20 42.15 10.17 -24.81
C ASP A 20 42.00 9.02 -25.83
N ASP A 21 42.46 9.26 -27.06
CA ASP A 21 42.51 8.26 -28.14
C ASP A 21 41.14 7.64 -28.51
N LEU A 22 40.03 8.33 -28.26
CA LEU A 22 38.68 7.90 -28.64
C LEU A 22 38.53 7.75 -30.16
N ASN A 23 39.23 8.57 -30.94
CA ASN A 23 39.29 8.47 -32.40
C ASN A 23 40.00 7.19 -32.91
N LYS A 24 40.68 6.43 -32.04
CA LYS A 24 41.30 5.14 -32.39
C LYS A 24 40.33 3.97 -32.30
N ALA A 25 39.15 4.16 -31.68
CA ALA A 25 38.11 3.14 -31.62
C ALA A 25 37.50 2.92 -33.01
N LYS A 26 37.57 1.69 -33.52
CA LYS A 26 37.05 1.34 -34.86
C LYS A 26 35.74 0.57 -34.79
N THR A 27 35.44 0.01 -33.63
CA THR A 27 34.22 -0.75 -33.36
C THR A 27 33.54 -0.24 -32.09
N PRO A 28 32.23 -0.48 -31.91
CA PRO A 28 31.56 -0.23 -30.63
C PRO A 28 32.27 -0.87 -29.43
N GLY A 29 32.81 -2.08 -29.59
CA GLY A 29 33.57 -2.77 -28.54
C GLY A 29 34.86 -2.03 -28.14
N ASP A 30 35.59 -1.45 -29.10
CA ASP A 30 36.79 -0.66 -28.81
C ASP A 30 36.43 0.62 -28.03
N LEU A 31 35.33 1.28 -28.42
CA LEU A 31 34.86 2.50 -27.77
C LEU A 31 34.36 2.21 -26.35
N PHE A 32 33.60 1.13 -26.17
CA PHE A 32 33.18 0.64 -24.87
C PHE A 32 34.36 0.39 -23.93
N GLY A 33 35.40 -0.31 -24.42
CA GLY A 33 36.58 -0.63 -23.62
C GLY A 33 37.30 0.62 -23.12
N LYS A 34 37.42 1.65 -23.96
CA LYS A 34 38.03 2.94 -23.59
C LYS A 34 37.21 3.69 -22.55
N LEU A 35 35.91 3.82 -22.76
CA LEU A 35 35.03 4.59 -21.88
C LEU A 35 34.83 3.92 -20.51
N SER A 36 34.91 2.59 -20.44
CA SER A 36 34.73 1.83 -19.20
C SER A 36 35.80 2.11 -18.12
N GLU A 37 36.89 2.78 -18.47
CA GLU A 37 37.89 3.26 -17.49
C GLU A 37 37.39 4.48 -16.71
N ARG A 38 36.50 5.29 -17.32
CA ARG A 38 36.02 6.56 -16.76
C ARG A 38 34.61 6.48 -16.18
N MET A 39 33.72 5.77 -16.85
CA MET A 39 32.30 5.71 -16.50
C MET A 39 31.85 4.27 -16.27
N THR A 40 30.63 4.12 -15.73
CA THR A 40 30.09 2.78 -15.50
C THR A 40 29.91 2.04 -16.84
N PRO A 41 29.97 0.70 -16.84
CA PRO A 41 29.72 -0.10 -18.02
C PRO A 41 28.39 0.25 -18.72
N ASP A 42 27.33 0.58 -17.98
CA ASP A 42 26.04 0.97 -18.56
C ASP A 42 26.13 2.25 -19.41
N ILE A 43 26.78 3.29 -18.90
CA ILE A 43 26.94 4.56 -19.63
C ILE A 43 27.92 4.38 -20.80
N ALA A 44 29.03 3.66 -20.58
CA ALA A 44 29.99 3.34 -21.63
C ALA A 44 29.34 2.56 -22.78
N LYS A 45 28.49 1.57 -22.45
CA LYS A 45 27.71 0.78 -23.41
C LYS A 45 26.78 1.68 -24.20
N TYR A 46 25.98 2.51 -23.52
CA TYR A 46 25.05 3.44 -24.17
C TYR A 46 25.76 4.34 -25.20
N ILE A 47 26.90 4.96 -24.84
CA ILE A 47 27.65 5.80 -25.77
C ILE A 47 28.16 4.96 -26.95
N SER A 48 28.81 3.83 -26.65
CA SER A 48 29.43 2.97 -27.67
C SER A 48 28.46 2.39 -28.69
N GLU A 49 27.22 2.15 -28.29
CA GLU A 49 26.19 1.59 -29.15
C GLU A 49 25.46 2.65 -29.96
N ASN A 50 25.49 3.94 -29.55
CA ASN A 50 24.67 4.99 -30.17
C ASN A 50 25.48 6.09 -30.86
N PHE A 51 26.79 6.17 -30.61
CA PHE A 51 27.65 7.22 -31.15
C PHE A 51 28.91 6.64 -31.79
N VAL A 52 29.39 7.35 -32.82
CA VAL A 52 30.71 7.14 -33.42
C VAL A 52 31.55 8.41 -33.29
N VAL A 53 32.86 8.25 -33.17
CA VAL A 53 33.81 9.38 -33.11
C VAL A 53 34.28 9.71 -34.51
N LEU A 54 33.91 10.89 -35.02
CA LEU A 54 34.34 11.36 -36.35
C LEU A 54 35.79 11.86 -36.31
N THR A 55 36.11 12.65 -35.29
CA THR A 55 37.48 13.13 -35.06
C THR A 55 37.65 13.46 -33.58
N GLN A 56 38.87 13.27 -33.09
CA GLN A 56 39.31 13.78 -31.80
C GLN A 56 40.68 14.41 -32.00
N VAL A 57 40.88 15.56 -31.38
CA VAL A 57 42.18 16.21 -31.31
C VAL A 57 42.50 16.47 -29.85
N SER A 58 43.76 16.22 -29.50
CA SER A 58 44.34 16.65 -28.24
C SER A 58 45.57 17.49 -28.51
N MET A 59 45.64 18.67 -27.89
CA MET A 59 46.75 19.61 -28.04
C MET A 59 47.44 19.81 -26.68
N PRO A 60 48.46 19.00 -26.35
CA PRO A 60 49.09 19.01 -25.02
C PRO A 60 49.70 20.36 -24.61
N THR A 61 50.02 21.23 -25.56
CA THR A 61 50.66 22.53 -25.32
C THR A 61 49.70 23.57 -24.73
N SER A 62 48.45 23.62 -25.19
CA SER A 62 47.42 24.50 -24.65
C SER A 62 46.45 23.78 -23.71
N GLY A 63 46.43 22.44 -23.75
CA GLY A 63 45.42 21.62 -23.09
C GLY A 63 44.05 21.67 -23.77
N PHE A 64 43.97 22.16 -25.01
CA PHE A 64 42.74 22.11 -25.81
C PHE A 64 42.53 20.70 -26.36
N ASP A 65 41.42 20.08 -25.95
CA ASP A 65 40.96 18.84 -26.58
C ASP A 65 39.50 18.97 -27.01
N VAL A 66 39.16 18.27 -28.10
CA VAL A 66 37.81 18.26 -28.65
C VAL A 66 37.51 16.92 -29.29
N THR A 67 36.30 16.43 -29.06
CA THR A 67 35.77 15.21 -29.66
C THR A 67 34.50 15.54 -30.44
N VAL A 68 34.43 15.07 -31.69
CA VAL A 68 33.25 15.19 -32.54
C VAL A 68 32.56 13.84 -32.63
N TRP A 69 31.33 13.79 -32.15
CA TRP A 69 30.49 12.61 -32.13
C TRP A 69 29.43 12.71 -33.22
N GLN A 70 29.02 11.57 -33.74
CA GLN A 70 27.83 11.46 -34.59
C GLN A 70 26.93 10.36 -34.02
N ASP A 71 25.65 10.67 -33.83
CA ASP A 71 24.67 9.68 -33.42
C ASP A 71 24.13 8.87 -34.61
N LYS A 72 23.34 7.82 -34.32
CA LYS A 72 22.68 6.97 -35.34
C LYS A 72 21.76 7.74 -36.31
N ASN A 73 21.28 8.92 -35.93
CA ASN A 73 20.43 9.77 -36.75
C ASN A 73 21.22 10.81 -37.56
N ASN A 74 22.56 10.69 -37.58
CA ASN A 74 23.51 11.61 -38.19
C ASN A 74 23.59 13.00 -37.54
N LYS A 75 23.03 13.19 -36.34
CA LYS A 75 23.19 14.44 -35.57
C LYS A 75 24.61 14.49 -35.02
N VAL A 76 25.26 15.64 -35.15
CA VAL A 76 26.66 15.85 -34.78
C VAL A 76 26.75 16.61 -33.47
N TYR A 77 27.65 16.17 -32.59
CA TYR A 77 27.93 16.80 -31.31
C TYR A 77 29.41 17.16 -31.23
N VAL A 78 29.72 18.38 -30.82
CA VAL A 78 31.10 18.86 -30.61
C VAL A 78 31.31 19.05 -29.12
N SER A 79 32.07 18.14 -28.51
CA SER A 79 32.36 18.13 -27.08
C SER A 79 33.74 18.70 -26.80
N MET A 80 33.79 19.84 -26.12
CA MET A 80 35.02 20.54 -25.78
C MET A 80 35.48 20.21 -24.36
N ARG A 81 36.77 19.96 -24.23
CA ARG A 81 37.46 19.70 -22.96
C ARG A 81 38.51 20.78 -22.75
N GLY A 82 38.51 21.36 -21.54
CA GLY A 82 39.57 22.25 -21.07
C GLY A 82 40.61 21.51 -20.22
N THR A 83 41.54 22.25 -19.61
CA THR A 83 42.58 21.70 -18.73
C THR A 83 41.99 20.97 -17.51
N ALA A 84 42.59 19.84 -17.15
CA ALA A 84 42.13 18.97 -16.06
C ALA A 84 42.60 19.39 -14.65
N GLY A 85 43.31 20.51 -14.51
CA GLY A 85 43.87 20.98 -13.23
C GLY A 85 42.86 21.71 -12.35
N GLY A 86 42.65 21.24 -11.12
CA GLY A 86 41.68 21.81 -10.17
C GLY A 86 42.02 23.20 -9.60
N THR A 87 43.21 23.74 -9.88
CA THR A 87 43.66 25.08 -9.43
C THR A 87 43.39 26.20 -10.44
N ASP A 88 42.94 25.88 -11.66
CA ASP A 88 42.88 26.80 -12.81
C ASP A 88 41.57 27.61 -12.94
N LEU A 89 40.50 27.25 -12.22
CA LEU A 89 39.14 27.70 -12.55
C LEU A 89 38.94 29.23 -12.51
N LEU A 90 39.73 29.96 -11.72
CA LEU A 90 39.63 31.41 -11.55
C LEU A 90 40.69 32.22 -12.30
N THR A 91 41.87 31.65 -12.53
CA THR A 91 43.01 32.35 -13.17
C THR A 91 43.02 32.19 -14.69
N ASP A 92 42.36 31.16 -15.22
CA ASP A 92 42.63 30.69 -16.59
C ASP A 92 41.51 30.98 -17.60
N VAL A 93 40.33 31.37 -17.11
CA VAL A 93 39.12 31.65 -17.91
C VAL A 93 39.09 33.10 -18.45
N ASN A 94 40.12 33.91 -18.19
CA ASN A 94 40.18 35.30 -18.63
C ASN A 94 40.83 35.47 -20.01
N LEU A 95 40.00 35.59 -21.05
CA LEU A 95 40.44 35.86 -22.42
C LEU A 95 40.90 37.30 -22.68
N ALA A 96 40.42 38.27 -21.89
CA ALA A 96 40.79 39.68 -22.03
C ALA A 96 42.18 40.01 -21.43
N GLY A 97 42.76 39.08 -20.65
CA GLY A 97 44.10 39.17 -20.08
C GLY A 97 45.07 38.14 -20.68
N SER A 98 46.03 37.70 -19.87
CA SER A 98 46.98 36.63 -20.19
C SER A 98 46.59 35.34 -19.46
N GLY A 99 46.02 34.35 -20.16
CA GLY A 99 45.56 33.09 -19.56
C GLY A 99 45.40 31.93 -20.56
N ASN A 100 45.27 30.70 -20.06
CA ASN A 100 45.21 29.47 -20.86
C ASN A 100 44.04 29.43 -21.86
N ALA A 101 42.90 30.06 -21.55
CA ALA A 101 41.76 30.16 -22.46
C ALA A 101 42.10 30.83 -23.81
N ARG A 102 43.11 31.72 -23.84
CA ARG A 102 43.52 32.43 -25.06
C ARG A 102 44.24 31.51 -26.04
N ALA A 103 45.19 30.72 -25.54
CA ALA A 103 45.88 29.69 -26.32
C ALA A 103 44.89 28.62 -26.80
N GLN A 104 43.98 28.19 -25.93
CA GLN A 104 42.96 27.18 -26.28
C GLN A 104 41.96 27.68 -27.33
N ILE A 105 41.53 28.94 -27.29
CA ILE A 105 40.69 29.52 -28.35
C ILE A 105 41.45 29.60 -29.68
N THR A 106 42.75 29.95 -29.65
CA THR A 106 43.59 29.96 -30.85
C THR A 106 43.62 28.58 -31.51
N ASP A 107 43.87 27.55 -30.71
CA ASP A 107 43.91 26.16 -31.15
C ASP A 107 42.54 25.67 -31.62
N MET A 108 41.46 26.03 -30.93
CA MET A 108 40.08 25.74 -31.34
C MET A 108 39.74 26.35 -32.71
N VAL A 109 40.08 27.63 -32.93
CA VAL A 109 39.85 28.32 -34.22
C VAL A 109 40.64 27.64 -35.33
N ASN A 110 41.93 27.42 -35.11
CA ASN A 110 42.82 26.77 -36.08
C ASN A 110 42.37 25.35 -36.42
N TRP A 111 41.96 24.59 -35.41
CA TRP A 111 41.41 23.25 -35.56
C TRP A 111 40.13 23.27 -36.39
N TRP A 112 39.13 24.07 -35.98
CA TRP A 112 37.82 24.06 -36.61
C TRP A 112 37.89 24.47 -38.09
N LEU A 113 38.63 25.54 -38.38
CA LEU A 113 38.84 25.99 -39.76
C LEU A 113 39.56 24.92 -40.58
N ARG A 114 40.52 24.21 -39.99
CA ARG A 114 41.23 23.12 -40.68
C ARG A 114 40.35 21.90 -40.94
N GLU A 115 39.53 21.49 -39.98
CA GLU A 115 38.68 20.30 -40.10
C GLU A 115 37.47 20.50 -41.01
N THR A 116 36.97 21.74 -41.13
CA THR A 116 35.85 22.09 -42.01
C THR A 116 36.27 22.51 -43.41
N THR A 117 37.52 22.94 -43.60
CA THR A 117 38.06 23.25 -44.93
C THR A 117 38.27 21.96 -45.72
N PRO A 118 37.73 21.83 -46.95
CA PRO A 118 37.91 20.63 -47.77
C PRO A 118 39.38 20.27 -47.99
N GLU A 119 39.64 18.96 -48.11
CA GLU A 119 40.98 18.46 -48.40
C GLU A 119 41.55 19.11 -49.68
N GLY A 120 42.78 19.60 -49.61
CA GLY A 120 43.45 20.29 -50.71
C GLY A 120 43.16 21.80 -50.83
N GLN A 121 42.23 22.34 -50.04
CA GLN A 121 42.05 23.79 -49.89
C GLN A 121 42.85 24.34 -48.70
N MET A 122 43.17 25.64 -48.72
CA MET A 122 43.96 26.28 -47.67
C MET A 122 43.05 26.87 -46.58
N ALA A 123 43.18 26.38 -45.36
CA ALA A 123 42.51 26.88 -44.17
C ALA A 123 43.28 28.05 -43.55
N ILE A 124 42.56 29.11 -43.16
CA ILE A 124 43.13 30.24 -42.41
C ILE A 124 43.68 29.71 -41.07
N GLN A 125 44.80 30.27 -40.64
CA GLN A 125 45.39 29.99 -39.34
C GLN A 125 45.70 31.32 -38.63
N ILE A 126 45.62 31.32 -37.32
CA ILE A 126 45.88 32.47 -36.45
C ILE A 126 46.90 32.12 -35.35
N ARG A 127 47.52 33.15 -34.77
CA ARG A 127 48.28 33.05 -33.53
C ARG A 127 48.03 34.26 -32.64
N GLU A 128 48.41 34.14 -31.38
CA GLU A 128 48.51 35.27 -30.46
C GLU A 128 49.64 36.23 -30.89
N SER A 129 49.36 37.53 -30.90
CA SER A 129 50.34 38.59 -31.18
C SER A 129 50.77 39.29 -29.89
N PHE A 130 52.09 39.45 -29.70
CA PHE A 130 52.69 40.10 -28.53
C PHE A 130 53.32 41.42 -28.95
N SER A 131 53.10 42.50 -28.18
CA SER A 131 53.85 43.74 -28.35
C SER A 131 55.27 43.57 -27.80
N GLU A 132 56.28 44.17 -28.45
CA GLU A 132 57.70 44.10 -28.04
C GLU A 132 57.99 44.65 -26.63
N LEU A 133 56.99 45.25 -25.95
CA LEU A 133 57.10 45.94 -24.67
C LEU A 133 56.50 45.19 -23.47
N ASN A 134 56.03 43.94 -23.62
CA ASN A 134 55.42 43.16 -22.53
C ASN A 134 54.25 43.90 -21.80
N THR A 135 53.61 44.85 -22.47
CA THR A 135 52.43 45.57 -21.96
C THR A 135 51.24 45.39 -22.92
N PRO A 136 50.00 45.22 -22.40
CA PRO A 136 48.77 45.15 -23.19
C PRO A 136 48.63 46.31 -24.21
N PRO A 137 47.95 46.11 -25.36
CA PRO A 137 46.99 45.03 -25.60
C PRO A 137 47.58 43.85 -26.41
N TRP A 138 47.20 42.65 -25.98
CA TRP A 138 47.53 41.35 -26.56
C TRP A 138 46.50 41.09 -27.66
N GLY A 139 46.92 40.90 -28.92
CA GLY A 139 46.04 40.77 -30.09
C GLY A 139 46.11 39.39 -30.75
N PHE A 140 45.45 39.24 -31.88
CA PHE A 140 45.58 38.06 -32.76
C PHE A 140 46.02 38.48 -34.15
N GLU A 141 46.73 37.60 -34.84
CA GLU A 141 47.10 37.83 -36.23
C GLU A 141 47.04 36.52 -37.04
N THR A 142 46.80 36.66 -38.35
CA THR A 142 46.85 35.52 -39.27
C THR A 142 48.28 35.07 -39.51
N ILE A 143 48.49 33.75 -39.56
CA ILE A 143 49.75 33.11 -39.96
C ILE A 143 49.55 32.34 -41.27
N PRO A 144 50.62 31.82 -41.91
CA PRO A 144 50.47 31.06 -43.14
C PRO A 144 49.43 29.94 -43.01
N SER A 145 48.50 29.91 -43.96
CA SER A 145 47.45 28.90 -44.04
C SER A 145 48.02 27.49 -44.14
N VAL A 146 47.23 26.50 -43.73
CA VAL A 146 47.56 25.07 -43.83
C VAL A 146 46.52 24.35 -44.67
N ALA A 147 46.86 23.17 -45.21
CA ALA A 147 45.88 22.37 -45.93
C ALA A 147 44.75 21.90 -44.98
N GLY A 148 43.51 22.08 -45.43
CA GLY A 148 42.32 21.54 -44.78
C GLY A 148 42.33 20.01 -44.79
N THR A 149 41.67 19.40 -43.80
CA THR A 149 41.55 17.94 -43.69
C THR A 149 40.22 17.44 -44.23
N GLY A 150 39.19 18.29 -44.32
CA GLY A 150 37.85 17.94 -44.78
C GLY A 150 37.13 16.86 -43.96
N LYS A 151 37.57 16.56 -42.73
CA LYS A 151 36.95 15.50 -41.91
C LYS A 151 35.54 15.85 -41.42
N ILE A 152 35.21 17.13 -41.37
CA ILE A 152 33.86 17.62 -41.06
C ILE A 152 33.34 18.34 -42.31
N PRO A 153 32.81 17.60 -43.30
CA PRO A 153 32.32 18.19 -44.53
C PRO A 153 31.04 19.00 -44.27
N ALA A 154 30.77 20.00 -45.12
CA ALA A 154 29.58 20.84 -45.02
C ALA A 154 28.27 20.03 -45.00
N SER A 155 28.23 18.86 -45.65
CA SER A 155 27.09 17.93 -45.61
C SER A 155 26.74 17.45 -44.21
N SER A 156 27.74 17.29 -43.33
CA SER A 156 27.54 16.86 -41.94
C SER A 156 26.98 17.99 -41.06
N LEU A 157 27.01 19.24 -41.52
CA LEU A 157 26.54 20.42 -40.80
C LEU A 157 25.12 20.84 -41.23
N VAL A 158 24.60 20.29 -42.34
CA VAL A 158 23.28 20.66 -42.88
C VAL A 158 22.17 20.44 -41.86
N GLY A 159 22.22 19.32 -41.12
CA GLY A 159 21.26 19.01 -40.06
C GLY A 159 21.43 19.84 -38.78
N GLY A 160 22.48 20.65 -38.71
CA GLY A 160 22.89 21.40 -37.53
C GLY A 160 23.62 20.56 -36.50
N ILE A 161 24.32 21.23 -35.58
CA ILE A 161 25.15 20.58 -34.56
C ILE A 161 24.78 21.01 -33.14
N GLU A 162 25.06 20.14 -32.17
CA GLU A 162 25.08 20.46 -30.75
C GLU A 162 26.51 20.75 -30.32
N VAL A 163 26.71 21.74 -29.46
CA VAL A 163 28.01 22.04 -28.88
C VAL A 163 27.91 21.90 -27.37
N ASN A 164 28.83 21.15 -26.76
CA ASN A 164 28.83 20.97 -25.32
C ASN A 164 30.23 21.01 -24.71
N GLY A 165 30.26 21.22 -23.39
CA GLY A 165 31.51 21.23 -22.65
C GLY A 165 31.30 21.44 -21.16
N HIS A 166 32.25 20.93 -20.39
CA HIS A 166 32.27 21.03 -18.93
C HIS A 166 33.39 21.97 -18.47
N SER A 167 33.15 22.78 -17.43
CA SER A 167 34.18 23.66 -16.84
C SER A 167 34.71 24.66 -17.88
N LEU A 168 36.03 24.78 -18.03
CA LEU A 168 36.69 25.52 -19.11
C LEU A 168 36.29 25.01 -20.52
N GLY A 169 35.97 23.72 -20.67
CA GLY A 169 35.38 23.21 -21.91
C GLY A 169 34.02 23.83 -22.23
N GLY A 170 33.22 24.15 -21.21
CA GLY A 170 31.96 24.89 -21.39
C GLY A 170 32.19 26.32 -21.85
N TYR A 171 33.23 26.98 -21.32
CA TYR A 171 33.67 28.31 -21.79
C TYR A 171 34.06 28.27 -23.27
N LEU A 172 34.84 27.26 -23.68
CA LEU A 172 35.22 27.05 -25.07
C LEU A 172 34.01 26.74 -25.96
N ALA A 173 33.04 25.95 -25.48
CA ALA A 173 31.80 25.67 -26.21
C ALA A 173 31.01 26.97 -26.49
N SER A 174 30.86 27.85 -25.49
CA SER A 174 30.24 29.17 -25.68
C SER A 174 31.03 30.07 -26.64
N ALA A 175 32.36 30.04 -26.55
CA ALA A 175 33.25 30.78 -27.44
C ALA A 175 33.15 30.29 -28.89
N PHE A 176 33.08 28.97 -29.08
CA PHE A 176 32.86 28.34 -30.37
C PHE A 176 31.54 28.79 -30.99
N THR A 177 30.45 28.76 -30.22
CA THR A 177 29.14 29.22 -30.71
C THR A 177 29.19 30.70 -31.10
N ARG A 178 29.86 31.55 -30.31
CA ARG A 178 30.07 32.96 -30.64
C ARG A 178 30.83 33.16 -31.96
N LEU A 179 31.81 32.30 -32.27
CA LEU A 179 32.69 32.44 -33.44
C LEU A 179 32.21 31.70 -34.68
N PHE A 180 31.45 30.62 -34.52
CA PHE A 180 31.20 29.66 -35.60
C PHE A 180 29.74 29.25 -35.75
N SER A 181 28.80 29.78 -34.95
CA SER A 181 27.39 29.32 -34.98
C SER A 181 26.77 29.35 -36.39
N ALA A 182 27.07 30.38 -37.20
CA ALA A 182 26.56 30.49 -38.56
C ALA A 182 27.16 29.44 -39.49
N GLN A 183 28.50 29.28 -39.49
CA GLN A 183 29.18 28.30 -40.33
C GLN A 183 28.85 26.85 -39.92
N ALA A 184 28.85 26.60 -38.62
CA ALA A 184 28.67 25.29 -38.04
C ALA A 184 27.20 24.87 -37.93
N HIS A 185 26.27 25.80 -38.17
CA HIS A 185 24.84 25.62 -37.98
C HIS A 185 24.53 25.08 -36.57
N VAL A 186 25.05 25.78 -35.55
CA VAL A 186 24.83 25.39 -34.14
C VAL A 186 23.35 25.52 -33.81
N LEU A 187 22.73 24.40 -33.45
CA LEU A 187 21.34 24.34 -33.03
C LEU A 187 21.19 24.81 -31.58
N HIS A 188 22.07 24.33 -30.71
CA HIS A 188 22.08 24.66 -29.30
C HIS A 188 23.46 24.43 -28.67
N THR A 189 23.76 25.18 -27.61
CA THR A 189 24.98 25.05 -26.81
C THR A 189 24.64 24.64 -25.38
N THR A 190 25.10 23.46 -24.97
CA THR A 190 24.82 22.91 -23.64
C THR A 190 26.09 22.85 -22.82
N THR A 191 26.19 23.68 -21.80
CA THR A 191 27.40 23.78 -20.97
C THR A 191 27.13 23.28 -19.56
N PHE A 192 28.15 22.72 -18.91
CA PHE A 192 28.04 22.14 -17.57
C PHE A 192 29.08 22.75 -16.63
N ASN A 193 28.63 23.28 -15.50
CA ASN A 193 29.49 23.98 -14.54
C ASN A 193 30.45 24.97 -15.23
N SER A 194 29.95 25.64 -16.28
CA SER A 194 30.78 26.46 -17.16
C SER A 194 31.16 27.78 -16.50
N ALA A 195 32.34 28.31 -16.84
CA ALA A 195 32.71 29.68 -16.51
C ALA A 195 32.09 30.69 -17.50
N GLY A 196 31.81 31.90 -17.00
CA GLY A 196 31.34 33.01 -17.83
C GLY A 196 32.50 33.79 -18.46
N PHE A 197 32.18 34.83 -19.21
CA PHE A 197 33.18 35.69 -19.85
C PHE A 197 33.54 36.88 -18.97
N ALA A 198 34.83 37.20 -18.84
CA ALA A 198 35.28 38.39 -18.14
C ALA A 198 34.86 39.69 -18.90
N PRO A 199 34.70 40.83 -18.20
CA PRO A 199 34.56 42.12 -18.86
C PRO A 199 35.68 42.35 -19.90
N GLY A 200 35.30 42.74 -21.11
CA GLY A 200 36.23 42.97 -22.22
C GLY A 200 36.42 41.78 -23.17
N SER A 201 35.97 40.56 -22.83
CA SER A 201 36.07 39.40 -23.73
C SER A 201 35.37 39.61 -25.08
N GLU A 202 34.26 40.37 -25.14
CA GLU A 202 33.56 40.65 -26.40
C GLU A 202 34.43 41.40 -27.41
N VAL A 203 35.29 42.33 -26.97
CA VAL A 203 36.20 43.05 -27.87
C VAL A 203 37.17 42.07 -28.53
N VAL A 204 37.65 41.09 -27.75
CA VAL A 204 38.55 40.05 -28.23
C VAL A 204 37.83 39.12 -29.24
N PHE A 205 36.56 38.78 -28.98
CA PHE A 205 35.77 38.00 -29.94
C PHE A 205 35.49 38.76 -31.24
N GLN A 206 35.28 40.07 -31.19
CA GLN A 206 35.13 40.90 -32.39
C GLN A 206 36.41 40.95 -33.22
N GLU A 207 37.57 41.04 -32.57
CA GLU A 207 38.87 40.94 -33.25
C GLU A 207 39.05 39.59 -33.96
N LEU A 208 38.76 38.49 -33.26
CA LEU A 208 38.81 37.14 -33.83
C LEU A 208 37.83 36.98 -35.00
N ASP A 209 36.60 37.44 -34.86
CA ASP A 209 35.56 37.41 -35.90
C ASP A 209 36.00 38.17 -37.16
N HIS A 210 36.66 39.33 -37.00
CA HIS A 210 37.25 40.07 -38.12
C HIS A 210 38.39 39.32 -38.82
N LEU A 211 39.22 38.59 -38.08
CA LEU A 211 40.35 37.83 -38.63
C LEU A 211 39.89 36.59 -39.41
N ILE A 212 38.89 35.86 -38.91
CA ILE A 212 38.36 34.65 -39.56
C ILE A 212 37.35 34.99 -40.67
N GLY A 213 36.65 36.11 -40.55
CA GLY A 213 35.73 36.66 -41.54
C GLY A 213 34.24 36.57 -41.15
N ILE A 214 33.45 37.52 -41.67
CA ILE A 214 32.02 37.69 -41.35
C ILE A 214 31.09 36.53 -41.75
N GLY A 215 31.57 35.57 -42.54
CA GLY A 215 30.81 34.39 -42.96
C GLY A 215 30.79 33.27 -41.92
N TYR A 216 31.53 33.43 -40.82
CA TYR A 216 31.80 32.37 -39.85
C TYR A 216 31.02 32.53 -38.54
N GLY A 217 30.94 33.75 -37.97
CA GLY A 217 30.32 34.02 -36.67
C GLY A 217 28.96 34.71 -36.70
N LEU A 218 28.16 34.49 -35.64
CA LEU A 218 27.09 35.40 -35.27
C LEU A 218 27.76 36.55 -34.50
N GLY A 219 27.58 37.81 -34.93
CA GLY A 219 28.15 38.99 -34.27
C GLY A 219 27.66 39.28 -32.84
N ARG A 220 27.07 38.31 -32.13
CA ARG A 220 26.65 38.38 -30.72
C ARG A 220 26.79 37.04 -30.01
N PHE A 221 26.92 37.07 -28.69
CA PHE A 221 26.80 35.88 -27.86
C PHE A 221 25.41 35.22 -27.98
N PRO A 222 25.32 33.89 -27.77
CA PRO A 222 24.04 33.19 -27.77
C PRO A 222 23.10 33.71 -26.68
N ASN A 223 21.81 33.81 -27.00
CA ASN A 223 20.76 34.18 -26.06
C ASN A 223 20.26 32.96 -25.25
N GLY A 224 19.25 33.17 -24.40
CA GLY A 224 18.71 32.11 -23.54
C GLY A 224 18.09 30.91 -24.26
N ALA A 225 17.68 31.04 -25.52
CA ALA A 225 17.15 29.93 -26.31
C ALA A 225 18.25 29.19 -27.11
N GLU A 226 19.41 29.82 -27.27
CA GLU A 226 20.54 29.30 -28.07
C GLU A 226 21.59 28.58 -27.19
N GLN A 227 21.61 28.87 -25.88
CA GLN A 227 22.53 28.26 -24.92
C GLN A 227 21.86 28.02 -23.57
N THR A 228 22.12 26.85 -22.99
CA THR A 228 21.78 26.51 -21.60
C THR A 228 23.05 26.13 -20.83
N ASN A 229 23.25 26.72 -19.66
CA ASN A 229 24.27 26.35 -18.68
C ASN A 229 23.63 25.60 -17.50
N TYR A 230 23.90 24.30 -17.44
CA TYR A 230 23.53 23.44 -16.32
C TYR A 230 24.60 23.50 -15.24
N PHE A 231 24.20 23.71 -13.99
CA PHE A 231 25.12 23.75 -12.88
C PHE A 231 24.54 23.06 -11.66
N ALA A 232 25.41 22.49 -10.83
CA ALA A 232 25.03 21.92 -9.55
C ALA A 232 24.32 22.98 -8.67
N LYS A 233 23.12 22.69 -8.17
CA LYS A 233 22.31 23.63 -7.37
C LYS A 233 23.08 24.17 -6.16
N ASN A 234 23.91 23.34 -5.53
CA ASN A 234 24.80 23.69 -4.41
C ASN A 234 26.27 23.86 -4.83
N GLY A 235 26.52 24.15 -6.12
CA GLY A 235 27.84 24.29 -6.72
C GLY A 235 28.61 25.57 -6.36
N ILE A 236 29.87 25.66 -6.82
CA ILE A 236 30.72 26.84 -6.57
C ILE A 236 30.15 28.09 -7.24
N ASN A 237 30.20 29.23 -6.53
CA ASN A 237 29.64 30.52 -6.97
C ASN A 237 30.29 31.14 -8.23
N VAL A 238 31.41 30.60 -8.73
CA VAL A 238 32.07 31.06 -9.97
C VAL A 238 31.29 30.72 -11.23
N THR A 239 30.37 29.76 -11.14
CA THR A 239 29.37 29.45 -12.18
C THR A 239 28.09 30.30 -12.00
N THR A 240 27.99 31.11 -10.93
CA THR A 240 26.76 31.80 -10.51
C THR A 240 26.78 33.33 -10.54
N ASN A 241 27.54 33.95 -11.44
CA ASN A 241 27.65 35.43 -11.58
C ASN A 241 28.17 36.13 -10.31
N SER A 242 29.20 35.60 -9.66
CA SER A 242 30.03 36.41 -8.78
C SER A 242 30.76 37.49 -9.59
N PHE A 243 30.70 38.76 -9.13
CA PHE A 243 31.24 40.07 -9.57
C PHE A 243 32.26 40.21 -10.75
N TRP A 244 32.90 39.14 -11.23
CA TRP A 244 33.99 39.13 -12.22
C TRP A 244 33.70 38.41 -13.55
N PHE A 245 32.69 37.53 -13.65
CA PHE A 245 32.37 36.79 -14.90
C PHE A 245 30.88 36.87 -15.27
N ASN A 246 30.61 37.09 -16.56
CA ASN A 246 29.26 37.17 -17.13
C ASN A 246 28.89 35.83 -17.80
N GLN A 247 27.98 35.07 -17.17
CA GLN A 247 27.40 33.89 -17.79
C GLN A 247 26.53 34.23 -19.00
N VAL A 248 26.56 33.37 -20.01
CA VAL A 248 25.81 33.51 -21.26
C VAL A 248 24.74 32.41 -21.34
N GLY A 249 23.60 32.72 -21.98
CA GLY A 249 22.49 31.80 -22.13
C GLY A 249 21.61 31.67 -20.88
N GLN A 250 20.68 30.71 -20.93
CA GLN A 250 19.81 30.36 -19.81
C GLN A 250 20.62 29.61 -18.76
N ARG A 251 20.37 29.90 -17.48
CA ARG A 251 20.97 29.19 -16.35
C ARG A 251 19.93 28.25 -15.76
N GLN A 252 20.30 26.98 -15.62
CA GLN A 252 19.43 25.96 -15.07
C GLN A 252 20.20 25.17 -14.00
N SER A 253 19.75 25.24 -12.75
CA SER A 253 20.33 24.38 -11.71
C SER A 253 19.84 22.94 -11.88
N VAL A 254 20.71 21.99 -11.63
CA VAL A 254 20.37 20.56 -11.49
C VAL A 254 20.74 20.15 -10.06
N PHE A 255 19.84 19.42 -9.41
CA PHE A 255 20.10 18.84 -8.10
C PHE A 255 21.35 17.96 -8.15
N ASN A 256 22.09 17.93 -7.05
CA ASN A 256 23.27 17.10 -6.91
C ASN A 256 23.41 16.65 -5.46
N GLU A 257 23.81 15.40 -5.27
CA GLU A 257 23.99 14.81 -3.95
C GLU A 257 25.22 15.36 -3.22
N GLY A 258 25.09 15.64 -1.93
CA GLY A 258 26.16 15.98 -0.97
C GLY A 258 27.00 17.25 -1.22
N GLY A 259 27.37 17.92 -0.11
CA GLY A 259 28.45 18.92 0.00
C GLY A 259 28.20 20.30 -0.61
N THR A 260 29.08 21.26 -0.29
CA THR A 260 29.17 22.59 -0.95
C THR A 260 30.59 22.79 -1.49
N GLY A 261 30.78 23.64 -2.50
CA GLY A 261 32.12 23.99 -3.01
C GLY A 261 32.65 23.07 -4.12
N LEU A 262 33.98 22.86 -4.17
CA LEU A 262 34.70 22.22 -5.28
C LEU A 262 34.20 20.81 -5.68
N PRO A 263 33.76 19.94 -4.75
CA PRO A 263 33.22 18.61 -5.10
C PRO A 263 31.95 18.64 -5.96
N ASN A 264 31.23 19.76 -6.02
CA ASN A 264 30.02 19.90 -6.84
C ASN A 264 30.32 20.37 -8.27
N HIS A 265 31.60 20.55 -8.59
CA HIS A 265 32.06 20.85 -9.94
C HIS A 265 32.21 19.58 -10.80
N TYR A 266 32.31 18.38 -10.21
CA TYR A 266 32.52 17.17 -10.99
C TYR A 266 31.29 16.77 -11.83
N MET A 267 31.53 16.28 -13.05
CA MET A 267 30.46 15.89 -13.98
C MET A 267 29.64 14.69 -13.52
N TYR A 268 30.21 13.77 -12.75
CA TYR A 268 29.54 12.52 -12.41
C TYR A 268 28.22 12.76 -11.67
N LYS A 269 28.19 13.66 -10.69
CA LYS A 269 26.96 14.01 -9.95
C LYS A 269 25.85 14.54 -10.86
N LEU A 270 26.21 15.33 -11.89
CA LEU A 270 25.24 15.84 -12.87
C LEU A 270 24.77 14.72 -13.81
N THR A 271 25.67 13.85 -14.27
CA THR A 271 25.28 12.73 -15.13
C THR A 271 24.36 11.76 -14.41
N ASP A 272 24.58 11.54 -13.11
CA ASP A 272 23.85 10.54 -12.33
C ASP A 272 22.44 11.05 -12.02
N ALA A 273 22.28 12.31 -11.62
CA ALA A 273 20.98 12.96 -11.49
C ALA A 273 20.22 13.05 -12.83
N LEU A 274 20.89 13.47 -13.91
CA LEU A 274 20.25 13.55 -15.23
C LEU A 274 19.91 12.17 -15.80
N ARG A 275 20.63 11.11 -15.43
CA ARG A 275 20.32 9.73 -15.85
C ARG A 275 19.01 9.24 -15.27
N LEU A 276 18.78 9.44 -13.97
CA LEU A 276 17.51 9.11 -13.35
C LEU A 276 16.39 10.04 -13.83
N GLY A 277 16.68 11.32 -14.00
CA GLY A 277 15.76 12.28 -14.60
C GLY A 277 15.32 11.89 -16.01
N ASP A 278 16.23 11.37 -16.83
CA ASP A 278 15.95 10.86 -18.17
C ASP A 278 15.07 9.60 -18.14
N ALA A 279 15.17 8.76 -17.11
CA ALA A 279 14.24 7.64 -16.91
C ALA A 279 12.85 8.16 -16.50
N LEU A 280 12.78 9.07 -15.52
CA LEU A 280 11.51 9.68 -15.08
C LEU A 280 10.82 10.41 -16.24
N ALA A 281 11.55 11.16 -17.05
CA ALA A 281 11.01 11.92 -18.18
C ALA A 281 10.50 11.03 -19.34
N LYS A 282 10.93 9.76 -19.41
CA LYS A 282 10.35 8.78 -20.33
C LYS A 282 8.99 8.28 -19.86
N LEU A 283 8.75 8.25 -18.55
CA LEU A 283 7.46 7.91 -17.95
C LEU A 283 6.51 9.10 -18.00
N ASP A 284 7.00 10.28 -17.61
CA ASP A 284 6.28 11.56 -17.66
C ASP A 284 7.01 12.59 -18.55
N PRO A 285 6.61 12.71 -19.83
CA PRO A 285 7.18 13.70 -20.76
C PRO A 285 6.94 15.16 -20.37
N SER A 286 6.08 15.44 -19.38
CA SER A 286 5.82 16.79 -18.88
C SER A 286 6.83 17.27 -17.83
N LEU A 287 7.76 16.40 -17.41
CA LEU A 287 8.85 16.73 -16.51
C LEU A 287 9.86 17.66 -17.19
N ASP A 288 10.17 18.75 -16.49
CA ASP A 288 11.30 19.62 -16.75
C ASP A 288 12.29 19.57 -15.57
N ILE A 289 13.42 20.25 -15.70
CA ILE A 289 14.47 20.24 -14.68
C ILE A 289 14.00 20.90 -13.37
N VAL A 290 13.04 21.83 -13.41
CA VAL A 290 12.51 22.48 -12.19
C VAL A 290 11.70 21.49 -11.39
N LYS A 291 10.76 20.77 -12.04
CA LYS A 291 9.97 19.71 -11.41
C LYS A 291 10.86 18.56 -10.93
N LEU A 292 11.87 18.20 -11.71
CA LEU A 292 12.83 17.16 -11.34
C LEU A 292 13.58 17.52 -10.05
N ASN A 293 14.06 18.77 -9.93
CA ASN A 293 14.73 19.23 -8.72
C ASN A 293 13.79 19.18 -7.50
N ALA A 294 12.52 19.56 -7.67
CA ALA A 294 11.55 19.49 -6.58
C ALA A 294 11.36 18.06 -6.06
N ILE A 295 11.33 17.06 -6.96
CA ILE A 295 11.27 15.63 -6.59
C ILE A 295 12.50 15.20 -5.79
N TYR A 296 13.69 15.62 -6.24
CA TYR A 296 14.93 15.27 -5.57
C TYR A 296 15.08 15.92 -4.19
N GLU A 297 14.63 17.17 -4.03
CA GLU A 297 14.74 17.91 -2.77
C GLU A 297 13.86 17.36 -1.65
N THR A 298 12.75 16.70 -1.98
CA THR A 298 11.86 16.06 -0.99
C THR A 298 12.25 14.62 -0.71
N ALA A 299 13.30 14.09 -1.35
CA ALA A 299 13.55 12.67 -1.37
C ALA A 299 14.22 12.07 -0.16
N SER A 300 15.18 12.78 0.41
CA SER A 300 15.95 12.30 1.55
C SER A 300 16.39 13.47 2.43
N ASN A 301 16.44 13.23 3.74
CA ASN A 301 17.13 14.09 4.71
C ASN A 301 18.60 13.69 4.88
N GLN A 302 19.12 12.86 3.97
CA GLN A 302 20.53 12.58 3.78
C GLN A 302 20.85 12.84 2.31
N ALA A 303 21.43 13.99 2.03
CA ALA A 303 21.70 14.45 0.66
C ALA A 303 22.54 13.49 -0.20
N GLU A 304 23.20 12.48 0.38
CA GLU A 304 24.00 11.46 -0.33
C GLU A 304 23.19 10.22 -0.77
N SER A 305 21.87 10.18 -0.52
CA SER A 305 21.01 9.01 -0.81
C SER A 305 19.76 9.35 -1.63
N THR A 306 19.63 10.61 -2.03
CA THR A 306 18.44 11.17 -2.68
C THR A 306 18.08 10.43 -3.96
N LEU A 307 19.05 10.15 -4.81
CA LEU A 307 18.84 9.52 -6.12
C LEU A 307 18.44 8.05 -5.94
N GLU A 308 19.05 7.33 -5.00
CA GLU A 308 18.69 5.96 -4.66
C GLU A 308 17.27 5.88 -4.10
N PHE A 309 16.88 6.77 -3.17
CA PHE A 309 15.51 6.79 -2.64
C PHE A 309 14.46 7.04 -3.73
N VAL A 310 14.76 7.91 -4.70
CA VAL A 310 13.85 8.15 -5.83
C VAL A 310 13.80 6.96 -6.77
N LEU A 311 14.94 6.35 -7.07
CA LEU A 311 15.02 5.16 -7.91
C LEU A 311 14.29 3.97 -7.28
N ASP A 312 14.52 3.72 -5.99
CA ASP A 312 13.89 2.62 -5.26
C ASP A 312 12.39 2.85 -5.08
N GLY A 313 11.97 4.07 -4.75
CA GLY A 313 10.55 4.44 -4.72
C GLY A 313 9.87 4.19 -6.07
N LEU A 314 10.54 4.55 -7.17
CA LEU A 314 10.01 4.33 -8.52
C LEU A 314 9.90 2.83 -8.85
N ARG A 315 10.92 2.05 -8.48
CA ARG A 315 10.92 0.60 -8.66
C ARG A 315 9.79 -0.05 -7.86
N ARG A 316 9.53 0.39 -6.61
CA ARG A 316 8.43 -0.12 -5.77
C ARG A 316 7.06 0.18 -6.37
N VAL A 317 6.84 1.39 -6.87
CA VAL A 317 5.58 1.75 -7.54
C VAL A 317 5.36 0.91 -8.80
N ILE A 318 6.40 0.63 -9.58
CA ILE A 318 6.27 -0.09 -10.86
C ILE A 318 6.23 -1.62 -10.68
N PHE A 319 7.01 -2.17 -9.75
CA PHE A 319 7.25 -3.62 -9.63
C PHE A 319 6.85 -4.24 -8.29
N GLY A 320 6.38 -3.44 -7.34
CA GLY A 320 6.16 -3.87 -5.95
C GLY A 320 7.45 -3.84 -5.12
N ASP A 321 7.35 -4.14 -3.82
CA ASP A 321 8.53 -4.24 -2.98
C ASP A 321 9.40 -5.45 -3.37
N LEU A 322 10.62 -5.15 -3.81
CA LEU A 322 11.62 -6.15 -4.22
C LEU A 322 12.53 -6.54 -3.05
N GLY A 323 12.41 -5.92 -1.87
CA GLY A 323 13.28 -6.16 -0.71
C GLY A 323 14.75 -5.76 -0.93
N LEU A 324 15.03 -4.99 -1.99
CA LEU A 324 16.37 -4.65 -2.45
C LEU A 324 16.51 -3.15 -2.65
N ASN A 325 17.10 -2.48 -1.66
CA ASN A 325 17.47 -1.07 -1.79
C ASN A 325 18.77 -0.94 -2.60
N THR A 326 18.82 0.09 -3.44
CA THR A 326 20.03 0.49 -4.15
C THR A 326 21.06 0.94 -3.12
N ALA A 327 22.28 0.43 -3.24
CA ALA A 327 23.35 0.78 -2.30
C ALA A 327 23.72 2.26 -2.45
N ILE A 328 23.79 2.98 -1.33
CA ILE A 328 24.27 4.36 -1.27
C ILE A 328 25.77 4.36 -1.63
N GLY A 329 26.11 4.89 -2.81
CA GLY A 329 27.41 4.68 -3.44
C GLY A 329 28.14 5.94 -3.95
N ASP A 330 27.53 7.11 -3.86
CA ASP A 330 27.99 8.31 -4.60
C ASP A 330 29.05 9.18 -3.86
N VAL A 331 29.77 8.59 -2.91
CA VAL A 331 30.82 9.30 -2.12
C VAL A 331 32.10 9.63 -2.92
N SER A 332 32.21 9.23 -4.20
CA SER A 332 33.40 9.53 -5.04
C SER A 332 33.16 9.46 -6.55
N ASN A 333 34.05 10.06 -7.35
CA ASN A 333 34.06 10.03 -8.83
C ASN A 333 34.46 8.65 -9.42
N SER A 334 34.18 7.55 -8.74
CA SER A 334 34.64 6.20 -9.10
C SER A 334 33.54 5.44 -9.84
N ALA A 335 33.83 4.85 -11.01
CA ALA A 335 32.86 4.00 -11.71
C ALA A 335 32.37 2.79 -10.87
N PRO A 336 33.24 2.07 -10.12
CA PRO A 336 32.81 0.99 -9.23
C PRO A 336 31.73 1.35 -8.21
N THR A 337 31.77 2.55 -7.62
CA THR A 337 30.84 2.89 -6.53
C THR A 337 29.43 3.23 -7.06
N ARG A 338 29.32 3.55 -8.35
CA ARG A 338 28.08 3.92 -9.05
C ARG A 338 27.49 2.80 -9.88
N LEU A 339 28.15 1.64 -9.88
CA LEU A 339 27.80 0.50 -10.73
C LEU A 339 26.38 0.01 -10.47
N GLU A 340 26.01 -0.18 -9.19
CA GLU A 340 24.70 -0.72 -8.85
C GLU A 340 23.57 0.27 -9.15
N TYR A 341 23.78 1.57 -8.92
CA TYR A 341 22.84 2.63 -9.28
C TYR A 341 22.51 2.62 -10.78
N HIS A 342 23.52 2.69 -11.66
CA HIS A 342 23.29 2.70 -13.10
C HIS A 342 22.71 1.38 -13.63
N LYS A 343 23.13 0.25 -13.05
CA LYS A 343 22.58 -1.06 -13.38
C LYS A 343 21.10 -1.15 -13.02
N ASN A 344 20.69 -0.61 -11.87
CA ASN A 344 19.29 -0.58 -11.46
C ASN A 344 18.44 0.31 -12.38
N ILE A 345 18.98 1.42 -12.88
CA ILE A 345 18.30 2.23 -13.91
C ILE A 345 18.19 1.46 -15.23
N SER A 346 19.26 0.79 -15.67
CA SER A 346 19.22 -0.05 -16.88
C SER A 346 18.19 -1.19 -16.77
N ASN A 347 18.14 -1.86 -15.62
CA ASN A 347 17.17 -2.92 -15.33
C ASN A 347 15.73 -2.40 -15.31
N LEU A 348 15.52 -1.22 -14.70
CA LEU A 348 14.22 -0.53 -14.69
C LEU A 348 13.75 -0.27 -16.13
N LEU A 349 14.63 0.23 -16.99
CA LEU A 349 14.28 0.53 -18.38
C LEU A 349 14.10 -0.74 -19.23
N ASN A 350 14.82 -1.82 -18.90
CA ASN A 350 14.85 -3.09 -19.64
C ASN A 350 14.97 -2.86 -21.16
N LEU A 351 16.12 -2.33 -21.60
CA LEU A 351 16.30 -1.85 -22.97
C LEU A 351 16.44 -3.00 -23.98
N ASP A 352 15.83 -2.85 -25.16
CA ASP A 352 16.07 -3.71 -26.33
C ASP A 352 17.42 -3.41 -27.02
N GLU A 353 17.73 -4.15 -28.08
CA GLU A 353 18.94 -3.96 -28.90
C GLU A 353 19.02 -2.58 -29.59
N ASN A 354 17.90 -1.87 -29.69
CA ASN A 354 17.81 -0.53 -30.25
C ASN A 354 17.87 0.57 -29.17
N GLY A 355 17.98 0.20 -27.89
CA GLY A 355 18.02 1.11 -26.75
C GLY A 355 16.64 1.65 -26.35
N ASN A 356 15.55 1.01 -26.77
CA ASN A 356 14.19 1.36 -26.37
C ASN A 356 13.77 0.59 -25.11
N PRO A 357 13.06 1.21 -24.15
CA PRO A 357 12.50 0.48 -23.02
C PRO A 357 11.52 -0.61 -23.46
N THR A 358 11.46 -1.71 -22.71
CA THR A 358 10.54 -2.82 -22.98
C THR A 358 9.80 -3.26 -21.71
N GLY A 359 8.89 -4.23 -21.86
CA GLY A 359 8.15 -4.80 -20.72
C GLY A 359 7.31 -3.77 -19.98
N THR A 360 7.21 -3.90 -18.65
CA THR A 360 6.36 -3.04 -17.82
C THR A 360 6.69 -1.55 -17.98
N PHE A 361 7.97 -1.16 -18.05
CA PHE A 361 8.33 0.25 -18.20
C PHE A 361 7.73 0.86 -19.48
N SER A 362 7.90 0.18 -20.62
CA SER A 362 7.37 0.63 -21.91
C SER A 362 5.85 0.83 -21.90
N SER A 363 5.11 -0.03 -21.17
CA SER A 363 3.65 0.09 -21.05
C SER A 363 3.17 1.28 -20.23
N LEU A 364 4.05 1.93 -19.45
CA LEU A 364 3.77 3.10 -18.63
C LEU A 364 4.28 4.42 -19.24
N GLN A 365 5.06 4.36 -20.31
CA GLN A 365 5.65 5.56 -20.93
C GLN A 365 4.58 6.54 -21.43
N GLY A 366 4.67 7.79 -20.99
CA GLY A 366 3.73 8.86 -21.37
C GLY A 366 2.32 8.69 -20.80
N LYS A 367 2.13 7.77 -19.86
CA LYS A 367 0.84 7.36 -19.31
C LYS A 367 0.71 7.57 -17.80
N ILE A 368 1.75 8.13 -17.19
CA ILE A 368 1.75 8.54 -15.79
C ILE A 368 2.33 9.95 -15.67
N GLN A 369 1.96 10.64 -14.60
CA GLN A 369 2.51 11.93 -14.20
C GLN A 369 3.24 11.78 -12.88
N ILE A 370 4.39 12.43 -12.75
CA ILE A 370 5.24 12.37 -11.55
C ILE A 370 5.42 13.80 -11.04
N SER A 371 5.13 14.03 -9.76
CA SER A 371 5.29 15.35 -9.15
C SER A 371 5.65 15.27 -7.67
N ALA A 372 6.10 16.38 -7.09
CA ALA A 372 6.25 16.52 -5.64
C ALA A 372 4.96 17.04 -4.97
N GLU A 373 3.84 17.06 -5.69
CA GLU A 373 2.57 17.61 -5.21
C GLU A 373 1.89 16.67 -4.21
N GLU A 374 0.94 17.23 -3.45
CA GLU A 374 0.12 16.49 -2.50
C GLU A 374 -0.77 15.45 -3.20
N ILE A 375 -1.10 14.40 -2.45
CA ILE A 375 -1.97 13.31 -2.88
C ILE A 375 -3.40 13.67 -2.51
N THR A 376 -4.31 13.53 -3.48
CA THR A 376 -5.70 14.02 -3.32
C THR A 376 -6.75 12.97 -3.65
N ASP A 377 -6.39 11.87 -4.30
CA ASP A 377 -7.37 10.89 -4.79
C ASP A 377 -6.85 9.45 -4.75
N ALA A 378 -6.08 9.09 -3.71
CA ALA A 378 -5.50 7.76 -3.54
C ALA A 378 -6.53 6.61 -3.56
N ARG A 379 -7.79 6.87 -3.19
CA ARG A 379 -8.88 5.88 -3.32
C ARG A 379 -9.23 5.56 -4.78
N LYS A 380 -8.97 6.47 -5.73
CA LYS A 380 -9.35 6.34 -7.13
C LYS A 380 -8.19 6.21 -8.11
N ASP A 381 -6.97 6.56 -7.70
CA ASP A 381 -5.75 6.46 -8.49
C ASP A 381 -4.71 5.55 -7.80
N ILE A 382 -4.41 4.40 -8.42
CA ILE A 382 -3.48 3.41 -7.86
C ILE A 382 -2.06 3.98 -7.72
N GLY A 383 -1.62 4.86 -8.62
CA GLY A 383 -0.30 5.48 -8.52
C GLY A 383 -0.18 6.32 -7.25
N GLN A 384 -1.24 7.06 -6.91
CA GLN A 384 -1.26 7.88 -5.69
C GLN A 384 -1.34 7.00 -4.44
N PHE A 385 -2.14 5.94 -4.47
CA PHE A 385 -2.17 4.95 -3.39
C PHE A 385 -0.79 4.32 -3.14
N LEU A 386 -0.11 3.85 -4.20
CA LEU A 386 1.22 3.26 -4.08
C LEU A 386 2.26 4.27 -3.58
N SER A 387 2.06 5.56 -3.90
CA SER A 387 2.92 6.62 -3.38
C SER A 387 2.77 6.79 -1.86
N LEU A 388 1.56 6.62 -1.32
CA LEU A 388 1.30 6.59 0.12
C LEU A 388 1.80 5.31 0.78
N HIS A 389 1.47 4.16 0.21
CA HIS A 389 1.79 2.85 0.74
C HIS A 389 3.31 2.65 0.87
N TYR A 390 4.09 3.04 -0.15
CA TYR A 390 5.55 2.94 -0.12
C TYR A 390 6.27 4.20 0.38
N LEU A 391 5.52 5.21 0.85
CA LEU A 391 6.03 6.53 1.24
C LEU A 391 7.01 7.14 0.21
N THR A 392 6.65 7.11 -1.07
CA THR A 392 7.56 7.58 -2.13
C THR A 392 7.73 9.10 -2.09
N PRO A 393 8.94 9.60 -2.37
CA PRO A 393 9.23 11.02 -2.24
C PRO A 393 8.58 11.93 -3.29
N PHE A 394 7.99 11.31 -4.30
CA PHE A 394 7.14 11.89 -5.33
C PHE A 394 5.81 11.16 -5.36
N THR A 395 4.85 11.79 -6.01
CA THR A 395 3.52 11.25 -6.27
C THR A 395 3.48 10.77 -7.71
N VAL A 396 2.92 9.58 -7.92
CA VAL A 396 2.57 9.08 -9.25
C VAL A 396 1.07 9.23 -9.46
N LYS A 397 0.66 9.81 -10.58
CA LYS A 397 -0.74 9.86 -11.00
C LYS A 397 -0.89 9.13 -12.32
N VAL A 398 -1.87 8.25 -12.43
CA VAL A 398 -2.10 7.44 -13.64
C VAL A 398 -3.05 8.19 -14.57
N THR A 399 -2.69 8.31 -15.84
CA THR A 399 -3.49 9.04 -16.84
C THR A 399 -4.10 8.15 -17.92
N ASP A 400 -3.88 6.85 -17.85
CA ASP A 400 -4.32 5.85 -18.84
C ASP A 400 -4.79 4.57 -18.16
N SER A 401 -5.94 4.04 -18.58
CA SER A 401 -6.55 2.86 -17.94
C SER A 401 -5.72 1.59 -18.10
N GLN A 402 -4.97 1.43 -19.20
CA GLN A 402 -4.10 0.26 -19.37
C GLN A 402 -2.88 0.33 -18.46
N ALA A 403 -2.36 1.55 -18.21
CA ALA A 403 -1.31 1.75 -17.23
C ALA A 403 -1.81 1.44 -15.80
N GLU A 404 -3.05 1.81 -15.48
CA GLU A 404 -3.69 1.47 -14.20
C GLU A 404 -3.81 -0.05 -14.02
N GLU A 405 -4.42 -0.75 -14.98
CA GLU A 405 -4.50 -2.23 -14.98
C GLU A 405 -3.12 -2.88 -14.85
N LYS A 406 -2.13 -2.32 -15.53
CA LYS A 406 -0.75 -2.82 -15.46
C LYS A 406 -0.18 -2.65 -14.05
N LEU A 407 -0.29 -1.48 -13.44
CA LEU A 407 0.20 -1.26 -12.08
C LEU A 407 -0.50 -2.17 -11.08
N ILE A 408 -1.83 -2.31 -11.15
CA ILE A 408 -2.59 -3.25 -10.31
C ILE A 408 -2.03 -4.66 -10.42
N SER A 409 -1.81 -5.15 -11.66
CA SER A 409 -1.28 -6.51 -11.88
C SER A 409 0.14 -6.70 -11.33
N MET A 410 0.97 -5.65 -11.37
CA MET A 410 2.34 -5.71 -10.90
C MET A 410 2.42 -5.72 -9.37
N GLN A 411 1.41 -5.18 -8.68
CA GLN A 411 1.36 -5.11 -7.22
C GLN A 411 0.75 -6.38 -6.58
N GLY A 412 0.31 -7.35 -7.38
CA GLY A 412 -0.21 -8.62 -6.87
C GLY A 412 -1.40 -8.43 -5.93
N LYS A 413 -1.33 -9.01 -4.73
CA LYS A 413 -2.39 -8.95 -3.70
C LYS A 413 -2.76 -7.50 -3.35
N LEU A 414 -1.77 -6.64 -3.12
CA LEU A 414 -1.97 -5.22 -2.79
C LEU A 414 -2.81 -4.50 -3.86
N GLY A 415 -2.52 -4.75 -5.14
CA GLY A 415 -3.27 -4.17 -6.26
C GLY A 415 -4.73 -4.65 -6.30
N VAL A 416 -4.98 -5.92 -5.97
CA VAL A 416 -6.34 -6.48 -5.91
C VAL A 416 -7.14 -5.87 -4.77
N LEU A 417 -6.57 -5.78 -3.56
CA LEU A 417 -7.24 -5.19 -2.39
C LEU A 417 -7.61 -3.72 -2.64
N TRP A 418 -6.69 -2.95 -3.22
CA TRP A 418 -6.99 -1.56 -3.60
C TRP A 418 -8.11 -1.47 -4.65
N GLN A 419 -8.10 -2.37 -5.63
CA GLN A 419 -9.11 -2.40 -6.69
C GLN A 419 -10.50 -2.73 -6.12
N GLU A 420 -10.59 -3.61 -5.11
CA GLU A 420 -11.83 -3.91 -4.39
C GLU A 420 -12.38 -2.64 -3.72
N ASP A 421 -11.53 -1.95 -2.94
CA ASP A 421 -11.89 -0.71 -2.24
C ASP A 421 -12.38 0.38 -3.19
N LYS A 422 -11.71 0.55 -4.33
CA LYS A 422 -12.08 1.53 -5.36
C LYS A 422 -13.52 1.31 -5.86
N ASN A 423 -13.99 0.06 -5.89
CA ASN A 423 -15.31 -0.28 -6.42
C ASN A 423 -16.42 -0.30 -5.34
N LEU A 424 -16.08 -0.13 -4.06
CA LEU A 424 -17.07 -0.11 -2.98
C LEU A 424 -17.99 1.10 -3.06
N SER A 425 -19.27 0.88 -2.77
CA SER A 425 -20.25 1.97 -2.64
C SER A 425 -19.95 2.82 -1.39
N VAL A 426 -20.47 4.05 -1.33
CA VAL A 426 -20.35 4.88 -0.11
C VAL A 426 -20.93 4.16 1.11
N THR A 427 -22.03 3.43 0.92
CA THR A 427 -22.67 2.64 1.97
C THR A 427 -21.80 1.49 2.43
N ASP A 428 -21.15 0.77 1.51
CA ASP A 428 -20.25 -0.34 1.85
C ASP A 428 -18.97 0.15 2.55
N ARG A 429 -18.47 1.34 2.18
CA ARG A 429 -17.33 1.98 2.86
C ARG A 429 -17.69 2.42 4.27
N ALA A 430 -18.81 3.13 4.43
CA ALA A 430 -19.35 3.48 5.75
C ALA A 430 -19.70 2.24 6.58
N ALA A 431 -19.83 1.08 5.92
CA ALA A 431 -20.03 -0.19 6.56
C ALA A 431 -18.75 -0.89 7.03
N GLY A 432 -17.57 -0.30 6.85
CA GLY A 432 -16.30 -0.87 7.30
C GLY A 432 -15.74 -1.97 6.41
N LYS A 433 -16.25 -2.15 5.19
CA LYS A 433 -15.79 -3.21 4.26
C LYS A 433 -14.48 -2.87 3.52
N LEU A 434 -13.77 -1.83 3.95
CA LEU A 434 -12.56 -1.34 3.31
C LEU A 434 -11.36 -2.20 3.74
N ASN A 435 -10.50 -2.53 2.78
CA ASN A 435 -9.17 -3.09 3.08
C ASN A 435 -8.19 -2.00 3.54
N PHE A 436 -8.40 -0.76 3.10
CA PHE A 436 -7.64 0.41 3.53
C PHE A 436 -8.65 1.50 3.93
N SER A 437 -8.82 1.79 5.22
CA SER A 437 -9.81 2.78 5.67
C SER A 437 -9.54 4.20 5.12
N ASP A 438 -10.54 5.09 5.22
CA ASP A 438 -10.35 6.49 4.82
C ASP A 438 -9.41 7.20 5.80
N GLU A 439 -9.47 6.85 7.08
CA GLU A 439 -8.56 7.24 8.15
C GLU A 439 -7.10 6.84 7.81
N TYR A 440 -6.85 5.56 7.48
CA TYR A 440 -5.54 5.09 7.04
C TYR A 440 -4.96 5.94 5.90
N LEU A 441 -5.76 6.27 4.88
CA LEU A 441 -5.29 7.11 3.77
C LEU A 441 -5.00 8.55 4.19
N ILE A 442 -5.78 9.11 5.11
CA ILE A 442 -5.57 10.45 5.65
C ILE A 442 -4.25 10.49 6.42
N ASP A 443 -4.01 9.53 7.30
CA ASP A 443 -2.81 9.52 8.15
C ASP A 443 -1.55 9.15 7.37
N ARG A 444 -1.66 8.28 6.36
CA ARG A 444 -0.57 8.06 5.39
C ARG A 444 -0.24 9.31 4.60
N THR A 445 -1.25 10.08 4.20
CA THR A 445 -1.04 11.36 3.50
C THR A 445 -0.34 12.36 4.40
N ALA A 446 -0.75 12.46 5.66
CA ALA A 446 -0.10 13.32 6.66
C ALA A 446 1.35 12.88 6.90
N MET A 447 1.60 11.58 7.09
CA MET A 447 2.93 11.02 7.28
C MET A 447 3.86 11.36 6.12
N LEU A 448 3.41 11.15 4.88
CA LEU A 448 4.23 11.47 3.71
C LEU A 448 4.48 12.98 3.56
N GLY A 449 3.50 13.82 3.89
CA GLY A 449 3.67 15.28 3.92
C GLY A 449 4.78 15.71 4.90
N TRP A 450 4.75 15.18 6.12
CA TRP A 450 5.80 15.44 7.11
C TRP A 450 7.16 14.86 6.72
N LEU A 451 7.18 13.68 6.08
CA LEU A 451 8.40 13.07 5.56
C LEU A 451 9.08 13.98 4.55
N ARG A 452 8.32 14.48 3.57
CA ARG A 452 8.82 15.41 2.55
C ARG A 452 9.29 16.72 3.16
N LEU A 453 8.56 17.27 4.13
CA LEU A 453 8.97 18.48 4.84
C LEU A 453 10.29 18.28 5.60
N ARG A 454 10.45 17.15 6.31
CA ARG A 454 11.70 16.77 6.99
C ARG A 454 12.87 16.74 6.00
N ASN A 455 12.68 16.05 4.88
CA ASN A 455 13.68 15.87 3.84
C ASN A 455 14.06 17.22 3.20
N SER A 456 13.07 18.06 2.87
CA SER A 456 13.32 19.39 2.29
C SER A 456 14.13 20.34 3.19
N LYS A 457 14.13 20.10 4.51
CA LYS A 457 14.89 20.87 5.50
C LYS A 457 16.28 20.26 5.78
N ASP A 458 16.62 19.15 5.13
CA ASP A 458 17.81 18.34 5.41
C ASP A 458 17.94 18.03 6.90
N ASN A 459 16.79 17.82 7.57
CA ASN A 459 16.75 17.65 9.01
C ASN A 459 17.13 16.21 9.36
N THR A 460 18.36 16.01 9.81
CA THR A 460 18.84 14.72 10.32
C THR A 460 18.31 14.42 11.72
N ASP A 461 17.76 15.42 12.43
CA ASP A 461 17.07 15.20 13.70
C ASP A 461 15.75 14.45 13.46
N THR A 462 15.44 13.52 14.35
CA THR A 462 14.15 12.81 14.31
C THR A 462 13.00 13.72 14.72
N THR A 463 13.28 14.87 15.34
CA THR A 463 12.30 15.84 15.82
C THR A 463 12.16 17.06 14.91
N MET A 464 10.91 17.41 14.58
CA MET A 464 10.57 18.65 13.86
C MET A 464 9.64 19.52 14.70
N GLU A 465 9.69 20.84 14.52
CA GLU A 465 8.67 21.74 15.08
C GLU A 465 7.30 21.40 14.48
N GLY A 466 6.28 21.31 15.34
CA GLY A 466 4.95 20.91 14.92
C GLY A 466 4.04 20.49 16.09
N PRO A 467 2.86 19.93 15.78
CA PRO A 467 2.02 19.25 16.76
C PRO A 467 2.77 18.07 17.38
N ASN A 468 2.25 17.57 18.49
CA ASN A 468 2.95 16.58 19.31
C ASN A 468 2.65 15.14 18.86
N LEU A 469 3.19 14.76 17.70
CA LEU A 469 2.83 13.51 16.99
C LEU A 469 4.05 12.59 16.80
N LEU A 470 3.80 11.29 16.71
CA LEU A 470 4.73 10.25 16.29
C LEU A 470 4.10 9.46 15.14
N PHE A 471 4.69 9.53 13.95
CA PHE A 471 4.37 8.59 12.86
C PHE A 471 5.42 7.48 12.84
N LYS A 472 4.96 6.23 12.71
CA LYS A 472 5.82 5.07 12.65
C LYS A 472 5.32 4.08 11.61
N ASP A 473 6.17 3.72 10.67
CA ASP A 473 5.92 2.62 9.72
C ASP A 473 6.92 1.50 10.00
N LEU A 474 6.42 0.34 10.40
CA LEU A 474 7.23 -0.82 10.78
C LEU A 474 7.84 -1.52 9.56
N ALA A 475 7.08 -1.64 8.46
CA ALA A 475 7.52 -2.29 7.23
C ALA A 475 8.66 -1.52 6.55
N LEU A 476 8.50 -0.20 6.45
CA LEU A 476 9.44 0.74 5.84
C LEU A 476 10.49 1.24 6.82
N LYS A 477 10.39 0.89 8.11
CA LYS A 477 11.31 1.28 9.18
C LYS A 477 11.51 2.79 9.25
N THR A 478 10.42 3.53 9.14
CA THR A 478 10.42 5.00 9.04
C THR A 478 9.67 5.60 10.21
N ASP A 479 10.37 6.46 10.97
CA ASP A 479 9.81 7.20 12.09
C ASP A 479 9.88 8.72 11.82
N ILE A 480 8.84 9.45 12.24
CA ILE A 480 8.80 10.92 12.24
C ILE A 480 8.26 11.39 13.58
N ARG A 481 9.04 12.19 14.33
CA ARG A 481 8.61 12.80 15.59
C ARG A 481 8.41 14.30 15.40
N LEU A 482 7.28 14.82 15.86
CA LEU A 482 6.92 16.23 15.77
C LEU A 482 6.72 16.80 17.18
N GLY A 483 7.05 18.07 17.40
CA GLY A 483 6.89 18.76 18.69
C GLY A 483 8.18 18.79 19.53
N SER A 484 8.57 19.99 19.94
CA SER A 484 9.77 20.28 20.73
C SER A 484 9.46 20.34 22.23
N GLY A 485 10.28 19.67 23.05
CA GLY A 485 10.25 19.85 24.52
C GLY A 485 9.54 18.78 25.36
N MET A 486 9.11 17.65 24.79
CA MET A 486 8.57 16.52 25.56
C MET A 486 9.63 15.45 25.88
N THR A 487 9.47 14.78 27.02
CA THR A 487 10.48 13.88 27.61
C THR A 487 10.37 12.40 27.17
N GLY A 488 9.39 12.04 26.32
CA GLY A 488 9.27 10.66 25.79
C GLY A 488 8.14 10.48 24.77
N ASP A 489 8.23 9.41 23.97
CA ASP A 489 7.26 9.09 22.90
C ASP A 489 5.86 8.80 23.45
N ALA A 490 5.72 8.25 24.66
CA ALA A 490 4.42 7.96 25.29
C ALA A 490 3.51 9.21 25.46
N GLN A 491 4.10 10.41 25.45
CA GLN A 491 3.36 11.66 25.57
C GLN A 491 2.96 12.25 24.21
N ARG A 492 3.12 11.52 23.11
CA ARG A 492 2.72 11.94 21.76
C ARG A 492 1.46 11.20 21.36
N GLN A 493 0.71 11.76 20.42
CA GLN A 493 -0.26 10.99 19.64
C GLN A 493 0.50 10.15 18.60
N HIS A 494 0.22 8.86 18.53
CA HIS A 494 0.89 7.86 17.70
C HIS A 494 0.01 7.53 16.50
N PHE A 495 0.66 7.44 15.34
CA PHE A 495 0.11 6.91 14.11
C PHE A 495 1.04 5.78 13.68
N VAL A 496 0.63 4.54 13.94
CA VAL A 496 1.49 3.37 13.75
C VAL A 496 0.92 2.49 12.67
N PHE A 497 1.73 2.25 11.64
CA PHE A 497 1.40 1.37 10.53
C PHE A 497 2.28 0.12 10.59
N GLY A 498 1.66 -1.04 10.71
CA GLY A 498 2.29 -2.33 10.53
C GLY A 498 2.47 -2.67 9.04
N GLY A 499 2.71 -3.94 8.76
CA GLY A 499 3.12 -4.45 7.46
C GLY A 499 2.50 -5.80 7.12
N GLU A 500 3.28 -6.65 6.44
CA GLU A 500 2.84 -7.96 5.97
C GLU A 500 3.13 -9.10 6.97
N LEU A 501 3.68 -8.76 8.14
CA LEU A 501 4.12 -9.72 9.16
C LEU A 501 3.33 -9.44 10.44
N ASN A 502 3.24 -10.46 11.31
CA ASN A 502 2.71 -10.28 12.66
C ASN A 502 3.46 -9.16 13.40
N ASP A 503 2.77 -8.08 13.67
CA ASP A 503 3.29 -6.88 14.28
C ASP A 503 2.75 -6.67 15.70
N LEU A 504 3.55 -5.97 16.51
CA LEU A 504 3.16 -5.52 17.84
C LEU A 504 3.11 -3.99 17.83
N LEU A 505 1.91 -3.44 17.87
CA LEU A 505 1.63 -2.02 17.84
C LEU A 505 1.20 -1.57 19.25
N ASN A 506 1.85 -0.55 19.77
CA ASN A 506 1.49 0.04 21.05
C ASN A 506 1.39 1.55 20.87
N GLY A 507 0.26 2.11 21.31
CA GLY A 507 0.10 3.54 21.52
C GLY A 507 0.68 4.00 22.87
N GLY A 508 0.14 5.09 23.38
CA GLY A 508 0.63 5.89 24.47
C GLY A 508 -0.50 6.40 25.38
N ASP A 509 -0.35 7.64 25.85
CA ASP A 509 -1.30 8.26 26.79
C ASP A 509 -2.35 9.17 26.08
N PHE A 510 -2.40 9.17 24.74
CA PHE A 510 -3.25 10.06 23.93
C PHE A 510 -4.04 9.25 22.90
N SER A 511 -5.06 9.87 22.30
CA SER A 511 -5.81 9.27 21.19
C SER A 511 -4.92 8.89 20.02
N ASP A 512 -4.68 7.60 19.84
CA ASP A 512 -3.73 7.04 18.88
C ASP A 512 -4.42 6.25 17.77
N ASP A 513 -3.79 6.23 16.59
CA ASP A 513 -4.29 5.51 15.41
C ASP A 513 -3.31 4.37 15.06
N LEU A 514 -3.77 3.13 15.18
CA LEU A 514 -2.97 1.92 14.98
C LEU A 514 -3.55 1.06 13.86
N TYR A 515 -2.73 0.68 12.88
CA TYR A 515 -3.12 -0.12 11.72
C TYR A 515 -2.23 -1.36 11.63
N GLY A 516 -2.76 -2.55 11.93
CA GLY A 516 -2.04 -3.83 11.93
C GLY A 516 -1.49 -4.18 10.55
N GLY A 517 -2.38 -4.33 9.58
CA GLY A 517 -1.99 -4.59 8.19
C GLY A 517 -2.36 -6.00 7.77
N ALA A 518 -1.37 -6.85 7.49
CA ALA A 518 -1.64 -8.23 7.13
C ALA A 518 -0.93 -9.20 8.06
N SER A 519 -1.55 -10.35 8.27
CA SER A 519 -1.19 -11.38 9.26
C SER A 519 -1.73 -11.05 10.65
N ASN A 520 -1.41 -11.92 11.63
CA ASN A 520 -2.02 -11.84 12.96
C ASN A 520 -1.26 -10.86 13.85
N ASP A 521 -1.85 -9.70 14.06
CA ASP A 521 -1.27 -8.56 14.75
C ASP A 521 -1.74 -8.45 16.20
N THR A 522 -1.01 -7.67 16.99
CA THR A 522 -1.39 -7.32 18.36
C THR A 522 -1.33 -5.82 18.52
N LEU A 523 -2.49 -5.20 18.74
CA LEU A 523 -2.69 -3.76 18.84
C LEU A 523 -3.12 -3.42 20.27
N ASN A 524 -2.45 -2.42 20.86
CA ASN A 524 -2.73 -1.91 22.19
C ASN A 524 -2.76 -0.37 22.16
N GLY A 525 -3.94 0.23 22.31
CA GLY A 525 -4.13 1.69 22.26
C GLY A 525 -3.48 2.39 23.45
N GLY A 526 -3.84 1.98 24.67
CA GLY A 526 -3.24 2.50 25.89
C GLY A 526 -4.22 3.38 26.66
N LYS A 527 -4.04 4.70 26.64
CA LYS A 527 -5.03 5.63 27.20
C LYS A 527 -5.42 6.66 26.16
N GLY A 528 -6.62 7.19 26.33
CA GLY A 528 -7.19 8.15 25.40
C GLY A 528 -8.14 7.42 24.47
N ASN A 529 -8.87 8.19 23.65
CA ASN A 529 -9.82 7.59 22.74
C ASN A 529 -9.08 7.13 21.48
N ASP A 530 -8.78 5.84 21.40
CA ASP A 530 -7.92 5.26 20.37
C ASP A 530 -8.72 4.68 19.21
N HIS A 531 -8.08 4.60 18.04
CA HIS A 531 -8.60 3.99 16.83
C HIS A 531 -7.69 2.86 16.36
N LEU A 532 -8.15 1.63 16.48
CA LEU A 532 -7.39 0.41 16.17
C LEU A 532 -8.02 -0.33 14.99
N GLU A 533 -7.22 -0.64 13.97
CA GLU A 533 -7.61 -1.47 12.84
C GLU A 533 -6.68 -2.69 12.73
N GLY A 534 -7.20 -3.90 12.96
CA GLY A 534 -6.47 -5.16 12.76
C GLY A 534 -6.11 -5.37 11.29
N ASN A 535 -7.11 -5.19 10.41
CA ASN A 535 -7.06 -5.38 8.96
C ASN A 535 -7.17 -6.87 8.57
N GLU A 536 -6.17 -7.49 7.92
CA GLU A 536 -6.26 -8.90 7.51
C GLU A 536 -5.49 -9.81 8.45
N GLY A 537 -6.16 -10.73 9.14
CA GLY A 537 -5.51 -11.64 10.07
C GLY A 537 -6.44 -12.01 11.22
N ASN A 538 -5.97 -12.90 12.08
CA ASN A 538 -6.64 -13.12 13.36
C ASN A 538 -5.94 -12.25 14.40
N ASP A 539 -6.47 -11.06 14.63
CA ASP A 539 -5.82 -9.99 15.37
C ASP A 539 -6.23 -9.97 16.84
N GLN A 540 -5.39 -9.36 17.67
CA GLN A 540 -5.70 -9.09 19.07
C GLN A 540 -5.73 -7.59 19.30
N LEU A 541 -6.90 -7.05 19.65
CA LEU A 541 -7.11 -5.62 19.84
C LEU A 541 -7.43 -5.32 21.31
N THR A 542 -6.66 -4.43 21.92
CA THR A 542 -6.90 -3.87 23.25
C THR A 542 -6.99 -2.36 23.11
N GLY A 543 -8.18 -1.77 23.32
CA GLY A 543 -8.35 -0.32 23.30
C GLY A 543 -7.58 0.34 24.43
N GLY A 544 -8.05 0.15 25.67
CA GLY A 544 -7.33 0.59 26.86
C GLY A 544 -8.24 1.35 27.81
N GLU A 545 -7.75 2.45 28.39
CA GLU A 545 -8.57 3.40 29.15
C GLU A 545 -9.26 4.38 28.19
N ASP A 546 -10.44 4.89 28.59
CA ASP A 546 -11.30 5.81 27.82
C ASP A 546 -12.10 5.13 26.69
N ASP A 547 -12.64 5.88 25.73
CA ASP A 547 -13.66 5.41 24.78
C ASP A 547 -13.03 5.11 23.41
N ASP A 548 -12.86 3.82 23.07
CA ASP A 548 -12.10 3.39 21.89
C ASP A 548 -12.96 2.91 20.71
N ILE A 549 -12.36 2.91 19.52
CA ILE A 549 -12.92 2.34 18.29
C ILE A 549 -12.01 1.20 17.83
N LEU A 550 -12.55 -0.02 17.78
CA LEU A 550 -11.82 -1.23 17.44
C LEU A 550 -12.44 -1.87 16.19
N LEU A 551 -11.64 -2.02 15.14
CA LEU A 551 -12.01 -2.67 13.89
C LEU A 551 -11.12 -3.91 13.72
N GLY A 552 -11.68 -5.12 13.85
CA GLY A 552 -10.93 -6.35 13.64
C GLY A 552 -10.50 -6.48 12.18
N GLY A 553 -11.48 -6.57 11.29
CA GLY A 553 -11.25 -6.61 9.85
C GLY A 553 -11.67 -7.95 9.28
N LYS A 554 -10.75 -8.67 8.64
CA LYS A 554 -10.96 -10.04 8.13
C LYS A 554 -10.17 -11.03 8.96
N GLY A 555 -10.86 -12.01 9.54
CA GLY A 555 -10.27 -13.12 10.28
C GLY A 555 -10.88 -13.22 11.68
N ASP A 556 -10.59 -14.30 12.39
CA ASP A 556 -11.18 -14.50 13.72
C ASP A 556 -10.46 -13.62 14.75
N ASP A 557 -10.98 -12.40 14.94
CA ASP A 557 -10.37 -11.37 15.79
C ASP A 557 -10.74 -11.51 17.27
N THR A 558 -9.83 -11.10 18.16
CA THR A 558 -10.01 -11.16 19.61
C THR A 558 -9.91 -9.78 20.23
N TYR A 559 -10.99 -9.34 20.87
CA TYR A 559 -11.06 -8.05 21.57
C TYR A 559 -10.87 -8.26 23.06
N LEU A 560 -9.83 -7.64 23.61
CA LEU A 560 -9.41 -7.80 25.00
C LEU A 560 -9.71 -6.53 25.78
N PHE A 561 -10.48 -6.67 26.86
CA PHE A 561 -10.80 -5.60 27.79
C PHE A 561 -10.36 -6.00 29.20
N ASP A 562 -9.73 -5.07 29.90
CA ASP A 562 -9.34 -5.26 31.30
C ASP A 562 -10.38 -4.63 32.25
N GLY A 563 -10.02 -4.33 33.50
CA GLY A 563 -10.96 -3.72 34.44
C GLY A 563 -11.22 -2.23 34.21
N ASN A 564 -10.49 -1.56 33.31
CA ASN A 564 -10.37 -0.10 33.23
C ASN A 564 -10.89 0.55 31.93
N TYR A 565 -11.42 -0.23 30.99
CA TYR A 565 -12.03 0.28 29.75
C TYR A 565 -13.21 1.24 29.97
N GLY A 566 -13.44 2.11 28.98
CA GLY A 566 -14.55 3.05 28.92
C GLY A 566 -15.72 2.54 28.08
N LYS A 567 -16.17 3.35 27.13
CA LYS A 567 -17.28 3.02 26.22
C LYS A 567 -16.77 2.68 24.83
N ASP A 568 -16.34 1.45 24.68
CA ASP A 568 -15.68 1.03 23.45
C ASP A 568 -16.69 0.57 22.41
N THR A 569 -16.33 0.77 21.15
CA THR A 569 -17.12 0.37 20.00
C THR A 569 -16.34 -0.62 19.15
N ILE A 570 -16.93 -1.78 18.91
CA ILE A 570 -16.40 -2.81 18.03
C ILE A 570 -17.14 -2.76 16.70
N PHE A 571 -16.38 -2.70 15.61
CA PHE A 571 -16.84 -2.99 14.26
C PHE A 571 -16.12 -4.24 13.77
N ASP A 572 -16.84 -5.34 13.81
CA ASP A 572 -16.37 -6.59 13.22
C ASP A 572 -17.29 -6.95 12.06
N SER A 573 -16.68 -7.33 10.94
CA SER A 573 -17.37 -7.50 9.66
C SER A 573 -17.57 -8.97 9.30
N ASP A 574 -16.96 -9.88 10.04
CA ASP A 574 -17.14 -11.31 9.88
C ASP A 574 -17.86 -11.94 11.09
N GLU A 575 -18.29 -13.20 10.96
CA GLU A 575 -19.10 -13.87 11.99
C GLU A 575 -18.24 -14.40 13.15
N GLY A 576 -16.92 -14.44 12.97
CA GLY A 576 -15.96 -15.16 13.80
C GLY A 576 -15.53 -14.41 15.05
N GLY A 577 -14.42 -14.82 15.66
CA GLY A 577 -13.77 -14.07 16.73
C GLY A 577 -14.35 -14.23 18.15
N ALA A 578 -13.87 -13.39 19.08
CA ALA A 578 -14.24 -13.44 20.50
C ALA A 578 -14.06 -12.10 21.23
N VAL A 579 -14.89 -11.86 22.25
CA VAL A 579 -14.70 -10.77 23.22
C VAL A 579 -14.30 -11.35 24.57
N GLN A 580 -13.23 -10.83 25.17
CA GLN A 580 -12.75 -11.22 26.49
C GLN A 580 -12.69 -10.02 27.44
N ILE A 581 -13.23 -10.19 28.65
CA ILE A 581 -13.20 -9.17 29.70
C ILE A 581 -12.57 -9.78 30.95
N ASP A 582 -11.52 -9.17 31.50
CA ASP A 582 -10.77 -9.69 32.65
C ASP A 582 -10.29 -11.16 32.43
N GLY A 583 -9.98 -11.51 31.17
CA GLY A 583 -9.59 -12.88 30.76
C GLY A 583 -10.74 -13.89 30.67
N GLY A 584 -11.99 -13.47 30.85
CA GLY A 584 -13.19 -14.29 30.64
C GLY A 584 -13.77 -14.07 29.25
N VAL A 585 -13.85 -15.14 28.45
CA VAL A 585 -14.51 -15.14 27.14
C VAL A 585 -16.03 -15.03 27.30
N LEU A 586 -16.65 -14.06 26.62
CA LEU A 586 -18.09 -13.91 26.54
C LEU A 586 -18.69 -14.97 25.60
N THR A 587 -19.81 -15.57 25.99
CA THR A 587 -20.47 -16.64 25.22
C THR A 587 -21.96 -16.38 24.99
N GLY A 588 -22.48 -15.25 25.48
CA GLY A 588 -23.90 -14.91 25.44
C GLY A 588 -24.65 -15.27 26.71
N GLY A 589 -25.96 -15.47 26.62
CA GLY A 589 -26.82 -15.54 27.80
C GLY A 589 -28.28 -15.83 27.52
N LYS A 590 -29.08 -15.96 28.58
CA LYS A 590 -30.52 -16.25 28.50
C LYS A 590 -31.32 -14.95 28.47
N LYS A 591 -32.41 -14.95 27.69
CA LYS A 591 -33.32 -13.81 27.60
C LYS A 591 -33.95 -13.53 28.96
N VAL A 592 -33.90 -12.28 29.40
CA VAL A 592 -34.55 -11.82 30.65
C VAL A 592 -35.83 -11.07 30.33
N THR A 593 -35.79 -10.20 29.31
CA THR A 593 -36.94 -9.50 28.76
C THR A 593 -36.66 -9.15 27.30
N GLU A 594 -37.62 -8.55 26.61
CA GLU A 594 -37.44 -8.15 25.21
C GLU A 594 -36.24 -7.21 25.07
N GLY A 595 -35.32 -7.54 24.17
CA GLY A 595 -34.09 -6.79 23.95
C GLY A 595 -33.02 -6.91 25.04
N VAL A 596 -33.20 -7.72 26.10
CA VAL A 596 -32.22 -7.85 27.20
C VAL A 596 -31.97 -9.31 27.60
N TRP A 597 -30.71 -9.70 27.63
CA TRP A 597 -30.22 -11.01 28.05
C TRP A 597 -29.23 -10.89 29.20
N LYS A 598 -29.08 -11.98 29.94
CA LYS A 598 -28.14 -12.09 31.05
C LYS A 598 -27.40 -13.42 30.98
N GLY A 599 -26.08 -13.36 31.04
CA GLY A 599 -25.22 -14.53 30.91
C GLY A 599 -23.95 -14.42 31.73
N LYS A 600 -23.19 -15.51 31.79
CA LYS A 600 -21.91 -15.55 32.46
C LYS A 600 -20.81 -15.81 31.44
N ASP A 601 -19.66 -15.18 31.62
CA ASP A 601 -18.46 -15.53 30.88
C ASP A 601 -17.90 -16.90 31.34
N SER A 602 -16.84 -17.34 30.67
CA SER A 602 -16.10 -18.57 31.02
C SER A 602 -15.50 -18.59 32.43
N ASN A 603 -15.35 -17.43 33.10
CA ASN A 603 -14.88 -17.31 34.48
C ASN A 603 -16.04 -17.21 35.50
N GLY A 604 -17.29 -17.25 35.04
CA GLY A 604 -18.49 -17.18 35.87
C GLY A 604 -18.93 -15.77 36.26
N VAL A 605 -18.33 -14.72 35.67
CA VAL A 605 -18.70 -13.31 35.88
C VAL A 605 -19.93 -12.98 35.04
N THR A 606 -20.87 -12.25 35.62
CA THR A 606 -22.18 -11.98 35.00
C THR A 606 -22.18 -10.71 34.16
N TYR A 607 -22.77 -10.77 32.97
CA TYR A 607 -22.94 -9.64 32.04
C TYR A 607 -24.40 -9.50 31.60
N ILE A 608 -24.78 -8.25 31.31
CA ILE A 608 -26.06 -7.85 30.73
C ILE A 608 -25.81 -7.48 29.26
N TYR A 609 -26.58 -8.09 28.37
CA TYR A 609 -26.53 -7.91 26.93
C TYR A 609 -27.80 -7.20 26.50
N THR A 610 -27.70 -6.04 25.86
CA THR A 610 -28.84 -5.24 25.40
C THR A 610 -28.77 -5.07 23.90
N VAL A 611 -29.75 -5.61 23.18
CA VAL A 611 -29.86 -5.47 21.72
C VAL A 611 -30.73 -4.25 21.42
N LEU A 612 -30.19 -3.33 20.63
CA LEU A 612 -30.85 -2.09 20.22
C LEU A 612 -30.94 -2.02 18.69
N ASP A 613 -31.96 -1.33 18.17
CA ASP A 613 -32.01 -0.99 16.75
C ASP A 613 -30.95 0.08 16.43
N ASP A 614 -30.17 -0.13 15.37
CA ASP A 614 -29.12 0.81 14.95
C ASP A 614 -29.66 2.05 14.20
N GLY A 615 -30.97 2.12 13.99
CA GLY A 615 -31.66 3.19 13.24
C GLY A 615 -31.49 3.13 11.72
N ALA A 616 -30.71 2.18 11.20
CA ALA A 616 -30.51 1.88 9.78
C ALA A 616 -31.15 0.56 9.33
N GLY A 617 -31.85 -0.13 10.24
CA GLY A 617 -32.54 -1.40 9.99
C GLY A 617 -31.74 -2.64 10.39
N GLY A 618 -30.57 -2.46 11.03
CA GLY A 618 -29.80 -3.48 11.70
C GLY A 618 -29.88 -3.37 13.23
N LYS A 619 -29.04 -4.13 13.92
CA LYS A 619 -28.98 -4.19 15.38
C LYS A 619 -27.59 -3.83 15.89
N GLU A 620 -27.52 -3.33 17.11
CA GLU A 620 -26.27 -3.21 17.88
C GLU A 620 -26.42 -3.90 19.23
N LEU A 621 -25.32 -4.48 19.74
CA LEU A 621 -25.29 -5.16 21.02
C LEU A 621 -24.46 -4.37 22.02
N VAL A 622 -25.09 -3.89 23.09
CA VAL A 622 -24.44 -3.23 24.22
C VAL A 622 -24.24 -4.22 25.35
N ILE A 623 -22.99 -4.41 25.77
CA ILE A 623 -22.58 -5.34 26.82
C ILE A 623 -22.11 -4.56 28.03
N LYS A 624 -22.62 -4.94 29.22
CA LYS A 624 -22.23 -4.35 30.50
C LYS A 624 -22.00 -5.41 31.56
N LYS A 625 -20.90 -5.30 32.29
CA LYS A 625 -20.64 -6.12 33.47
C LYS A 625 -21.67 -5.82 34.57
N GLU A 626 -22.25 -6.84 35.17
CA GLU A 626 -23.24 -6.62 36.22
C GLU A 626 -22.59 -5.91 37.42
N GLY A 627 -23.11 -4.72 37.76
CA GLY A 627 -22.61 -3.90 38.85
C GLY A 627 -21.46 -2.95 38.48
N SER A 628 -21.06 -2.87 37.20
CA SER A 628 -20.16 -1.80 36.74
C SER A 628 -20.88 -0.45 36.70
N ASP A 629 -20.11 0.64 36.72
CA ASP A 629 -20.66 1.97 36.50
C ASP A 629 -21.10 2.17 35.04
N ASN A 630 -21.82 3.28 34.78
CA ASN A 630 -22.36 3.60 33.45
C ASN A 630 -21.32 4.16 32.46
N SER A 631 -20.08 4.38 32.90
CA SER A 631 -18.96 4.73 32.00
C SER A 631 -18.38 3.50 31.31
N LYS A 632 -18.72 2.28 31.73
CA LYS A 632 -18.17 1.04 31.15
C LYS A 632 -19.19 0.30 30.32
N SER A 633 -18.93 0.16 29.04
CA SER A 633 -19.75 -0.66 28.14
C SER A 633 -19.03 -0.94 26.83
N ILE A 634 -19.23 -2.14 26.30
CA ILE A 634 -18.76 -2.50 24.95
C ILE A 634 -19.97 -2.50 24.02
N THR A 635 -19.87 -1.84 22.88
CA THR A 635 -20.92 -1.79 21.86
C THR A 635 -20.43 -2.48 20.59
N ILE A 636 -21.03 -3.61 20.22
CA ILE A 636 -20.79 -4.26 18.94
C ILE A 636 -21.80 -3.71 17.94
N LYS A 637 -21.29 -3.06 16.89
CA LYS A 637 -22.13 -2.51 15.82
C LYS A 637 -22.50 -3.60 14.83
N LYS A 638 -23.69 -3.48 14.23
CA LYS A 638 -24.24 -4.44 13.25
C LYS A 638 -24.22 -5.88 13.76
N TRP A 639 -24.68 -6.02 15.00
CA TRP A 639 -24.67 -7.28 15.67
C TRP A 639 -25.70 -8.25 15.08
N GLU A 640 -25.28 -9.51 14.93
CA GLU A 640 -26.12 -10.66 14.59
C GLU A 640 -25.88 -11.77 15.62
N ASN A 641 -26.84 -12.68 15.80
CA ASN A 641 -26.69 -13.76 16.78
C ASN A 641 -25.48 -14.64 16.44
N LYS A 642 -24.72 -15.06 17.46
CA LYS A 642 -23.47 -15.85 17.39
C LYS A 642 -22.23 -15.12 16.87
N HIS A 643 -22.37 -13.89 16.39
CA HIS A 643 -21.24 -13.04 16.06
C HIS A 643 -20.32 -12.87 17.29
N LEU A 644 -18.99 -13.00 17.11
CA LEU A 644 -17.97 -13.00 18.17
C LEU A 644 -18.16 -14.10 19.23
N GLY A 645 -18.80 -15.21 18.84
CA GLY A 645 -19.10 -16.34 19.71
C GLY A 645 -20.18 -16.05 20.76
N ILE A 646 -20.95 -14.97 20.61
CA ILE A 646 -21.98 -14.54 21.58
C ILE A 646 -23.35 -15.08 21.13
N ASP A 647 -23.82 -16.14 21.76
CA ASP A 647 -25.14 -16.73 21.49
C ASP A 647 -26.21 -16.23 22.48
N LEU A 648 -27.12 -15.39 21.98
CA LEU A 648 -28.27 -14.88 22.74
C LEU A 648 -29.57 -15.64 22.44
N GLU A 649 -29.58 -16.56 21.49
CA GLU A 649 -30.78 -17.36 21.18
C GLU A 649 -30.72 -18.76 21.81
N GLY A 650 -29.52 -19.23 22.20
CA GLY A 650 -29.31 -20.57 22.74
C GLY A 650 -29.67 -21.67 21.73
N PRO A 651 -29.48 -22.96 22.07
CA PRO A 651 -30.23 -24.00 21.37
C PRO A 651 -31.73 -23.68 21.52
N PRO A 652 -32.55 -23.94 20.48
CA PRO A 652 -33.96 -23.54 20.50
C PRO A 652 -34.60 -23.97 21.81
N ASP A 653 -35.19 -23.01 22.52
CA ASP A 653 -36.11 -23.34 23.60
C ASP A 653 -37.14 -24.32 23.00
N LYS A 654 -37.23 -25.54 23.54
CA LYS A 654 -38.44 -26.36 23.42
C LYS A 654 -39.58 -25.69 24.19
N GLU A 655 -39.90 -24.44 23.86
CA GLU A 655 -41.08 -23.70 24.28
C GLU A 655 -41.39 -22.61 23.23
N THR A 656 -41.59 -23.04 21.99
CA THR A 656 -42.65 -22.47 21.16
C THR A 656 -43.44 -23.64 20.63
N GLU A 657 -44.64 -23.86 21.17
CA GLU A 657 -45.60 -24.80 20.58
C GLU A 657 -45.66 -24.55 19.06
N PRO A 658 -45.42 -25.56 18.21
CA PRO A 658 -45.92 -25.46 16.85
C PRO A 658 -47.44 -25.36 16.98
N GLY A 659 -48.02 -24.33 16.36
CA GLY A 659 -49.48 -24.22 16.29
C GLY A 659 -50.01 -25.49 15.65
N PHE A 660 -50.81 -26.26 16.40
CA PHE A 660 -51.48 -27.44 15.88
C PHE A 660 -52.34 -27.03 14.68
N ASP A 661 -52.27 -27.81 13.60
CA ASP A 661 -53.06 -27.56 12.39
C ASP A 661 -54.55 -27.79 12.66
N LEU A 662 -54.89 -28.55 13.71
CA LEU A 662 -56.25 -28.72 14.22
C LEU A 662 -56.26 -28.98 15.74
N VAL A 663 -57.22 -28.38 16.46
CA VAL A 663 -57.51 -28.72 17.86
C VAL A 663 -58.91 -29.35 17.94
N VAL A 664 -58.99 -30.60 18.39
CA VAL A 664 -60.25 -31.35 18.53
C VAL A 664 -60.53 -31.58 20.02
N ARG A 665 -61.73 -31.22 20.48
CA ARG A 665 -62.14 -31.37 21.88
C ARG A 665 -63.51 -32.05 21.97
N GLY A 666 -63.62 -33.04 22.85
CA GLY A 666 -64.90 -33.70 23.19
C GLY A 666 -65.85 -32.81 24.00
N ASP A 667 -67.06 -33.32 24.26
CA ASP A 667 -68.09 -32.58 25.02
C ASP A 667 -67.79 -32.60 26.54
N GLN A 668 -67.96 -31.47 27.25
CA GLN A 668 -67.59 -31.37 28.68
C GLN A 668 -68.66 -31.93 29.64
N GLY A 669 -69.26 -33.08 29.33
CA GLY A 669 -70.35 -33.67 30.11
C GLY A 669 -70.04 -35.05 30.71
N VAL A 670 -70.06 -35.13 32.05
CA VAL A 670 -69.72 -36.28 32.95
C VAL A 670 -70.31 -37.69 32.64
N VAL A 671 -71.07 -37.92 31.56
CA VAL A 671 -71.69 -39.25 31.29
C VAL A 671 -71.81 -39.61 29.80
N LYS A 672 -70.88 -39.23 28.93
CA LYS A 672 -70.87 -39.70 27.55
C LYS A 672 -69.49 -40.18 27.11
N HIS A 673 -69.50 -41.07 26.12
CA HIS A 673 -68.33 -41.67 25.49
C HIS A 673 -68.11 -40.96 24.16
N ASP A 674 -66.97 -40.30 24.00
CA ASP A 674 -66.57 -39.67 22.75
C ASP A 674 -65.67 -40.60 21.93
N GLY A 675 -65.98 -40.72 20.63
CA GLY A 675 -65.13 -41.37 19.65
C GLY A 675 -64.55 -40.30 18.73
N LEU A 676 -63.30 -39.94 18.95
CA LEU A 676 -62.60 -38.90 18.20
C LEU A 676 -61.56 -39.55 17.30
N SER A 677 -61.77 -39.44 15.99
CA SER A 677 -60.77 -39.82 15.00
C SER A 677 -60.63 -38.75 13.95
N ASN A 678 -59.40 -38.53 13.50
CA ASN A 678 -59.08 -37.48 12.54
C ASN A 678 -58.08 -38.02 11.49
N ASN A 679 -58.02 -37.37 10.32
CA ASN A 679 -57.09 -37.70 9.24
C ASN A 679 -56.24 -36.46 8.85
N VAL A 680 -55.98 -35.57 9.80
CA VAL A 680 -55.19 -34.35 9.62
C VAL A 680 -53.93 -34.53 10.46
N ASP A 681 -52.76 -34.24 9.93
CA ASP A 681 -51.50 -34.38 10.67
C ASP A 681 -51.27 -33.16 11.59
N ASN A 682 -50.51 -33.31 12.69
CA ASN A 682 -50.16 -32.25 13.67
C ASN A 682 -51.40 -31.72 14.44
N VAL A 683 -52.07 -32.61 15.17
CA VAL A 683 -53.35 -32.38 15.87
C VAL A 683 -53.21 -32.47 17.39
N HIS A 684 -53.98 -31.63 18.08
CA HIS A 684 -54.16 -31.69 19.53
C HIS A 684 -55.57 -32.16 19.88
N MET A 685 -55.69 -33.36 20.46
CA MET A 685 -56.96 -34.00 20.81
C MET A 685 -57.14 -34.11 22.33
N ILE A 686 -58.34 -33.78 22.81
CA ILE A 686 -58.71 -33.88 24.23
C ILE A 686 -60.09 -34.54 24.35
N GLY A 687 -60.18 -35.69 25.05
CA GLY A 687 -61.38 -36.52 25.22
C GLY A 687 -62.44 -35.86 26.10
N GLY A 688 -62.07 -35.57 27.36
CA GLY A 688 -62.98 -34.96 28.34
C GLY A 688 -63.32 -35.93 29.47
N GLU A 689 -64.26 -35.56 30.36
CA GLU A 689 -64.67 -36.46 31.44
C GLU A 689 -65.50 -37.64 30.89
N GLY A 690 -64.90 -38.82 30.74
CA GLY A 690 -65.59 -39.99 30.16
C GLY A 690 -64.72 -41.24 30.07
N ASN A 691 -65.24 -42.29 29.43
CA ASN A 691 -64.40 -43.35 28.87
C ASN A 691 -64.40 -43.10 27.36
N ASP A 692 -63.30 -42.60 26.84
CA ASP A 692 -63.19 -42.09 25.47
C ASP A 692 -62.28 -42.95 24.61
N SER A 693 -62.45 -42.86 23.30
CA SER A 693 -61.58 -43.51 22.32
C SER A 693 -61.07 -42.46 21.33
N LEU A 694 -59.76 -42.22 21.39
CA LEU A 694 -59.07 -41.20 20.60
C LEU A 694 -58.00 -41.86 19.74
N SER A 695 -58.02 -41.57 18.43
CA SER A 695 -57.06 -42.12 17.47
C SER A 695 -56.61 -41.03 16.49
N SER A 696 -55.31 -40.77 16.41
CA SER A 696 -54.69 -39.75 15.55
C SER A 696 -54.63 -40.17 14.07
N SER A 697 -54.09 -39.32 13.20
CA SER A 697 -53.96 -39.68 11.78
C SER A 697 -52.75 -40.61 11.54
N VAL A 698 -52.78 -41.35 10.42
CA VAL A 698 -51.69 -42.24 9.97
C VAL A 698 -50.58 -41.47 9.21
N GLY A 699 -50.11 -40.32 9.72
CA GLY A 699 -49.17 -39.43 9.01
C GLY A 699 -47.98 -39.01 9.88
N GLU A 700 -46.78 -38.98 9.30
CA GLU A 700 -45.44 -38.87 9.95
C GLU A 700 -45.16 -37.60 10.83
N MET A 701 -46.15 -36.89 11.37
CA MET A 701 -45.95 -35.69 12.22
C MET A 701 -46.54 -35.87 13.62
N ILE A 702 -45.90 -35.23 14.61
CA ILE A 702 -46.19 -35.31 16.05
C ILE A 702 -47.65 -34.93 16.37
N ASP A 703 -48.43 -35.87 16.88
CA ASP A 703 -49.76 -35.64 17.44
C ASP A 703 -49.73 -35.57 18.98
N SER A 704 -50.73 -34.91 19.58
CA SER A 704 -50.88 -34.80 21.04
C SER A 704 -52.28 -35.23 21.46
N VAL A 705 -52.38 -36.35 22.19
CA VAL A 705 -53.68 -36.96 22.55
C VAL A 705 -53.81 -37.06 24.07
N TYR A 706 -54.89 -36.47 24.60
CA TYR A 706 -55.20 -36.44 26.02
C TYR A 706 -56.57 -37.09 26.29
N GLY A 707 -56.61 -38.16 27.10
CA GLY A 707 -57.86 -38.84 27.51
C GLY A 707 -58.67 -38.02 28.51
N ILE A 708 -58.03 -37.68 29.64
CA ILE A 708 -58.52 -36.85 30.75
C ILE A 708 -59.87 -37.28 31.34
N GLY A 709 -60.01 -38.48 31.90
CA GLY A 709 -61.28 -38.79 32.54
C GLY A 709 -61.29 -40.03 33.40
N THR A 710 -61.90 -41.08 32.86
CA THR A 710 -61.96 -42.42 33.44
C THR A 710 -61.27 -43.36 32.44
N ASN A 711 -61.77 -44.56 32.16
CA ASN A 711 -60.99 -45.52 31.36
C ASN A 711 -60.99 -45.18 29.86
N ASP A 712 -59.85 -44.74 29.34
CA ASP A 712 -59.69 -44.24 27.98
C ASP A 712 -58.87 -45.19 27.08
N TRP A 713 -59.06 -45.06 25.76
CA TRP A 713 -58.27 -45.72 24.72
C TRP A 713 -57.62 -44.68 23.81
N LEU A 714 -56.30 -44.59 23.81
CA LEU A 714 -55.50 -43.65 23.03
C LEU A 714 -54.62 -44.38 22.01
N GLU A 715 -54.60 -43.93 20.76
CA GLU A 715 -53.80 -44.51 19.66
C GLU A 715 -53.10 -43.40 18.87
N GLY A 716 -51.76 -43.42 18.81
CA GLY A 716 -50.90 -42.47 18.10
C GLY A 716 -50.86 -42.69 16.58
N ASN A 717 -50.70 -43.95 16.16
CA ASN A 717 -50.49 -44.39 14.77
C ASN A 717 -49.07 -44.08 14.27
N ASP A 718 -48.87 -43.57 13.06
CA ASP A 718 -47.50 -43.32 12.52
C ASP A 718 -47.10 -41.88 12.89
N GLY A 719 -45.94 -41.65 13.50
CA GLY A 719 -45.48 -40.32 13.98
C GLY A 719 -44.67 -40.43 15.26
N ASP A 720 -43.91 -39.38 15.64
CA ASP A 720 -43.30 -39.28 16.99
C ASP A 720 -44.34 -38.60 17.92
N ASP A 721 -45.20 -39.35 18.60
CA ASP A 721 -46.43 -38.86 19.22
C ASP A 721 -46.33 -38.62 20.75
N TYR A 722 -47.27 -37.84 21.29
CA TYR A 722 -47.44 -37.63 22.73
C TYR A 722 -48.83 -38.04 23.21
N LEU A 723 -48.92 -39.07 24.04
CA LEU A 723 -50.16 -39.61 24.60
C LEU A 723 -50.16 -39.52 26.13
N GLU A 724 -51.20 -38.91 26.71
CA GLU A 724 -51.41 -38.83 28.16
C GLU A 724 -52.85 -39.20 28.54
N SER A 725 -53.03 -40.28 29.31
CA SER A 725 -54.38 -40.83 29.55
C SER A 725 -55.15 -40.16 30.68
N GLY A 726 -54.47 -39.67 31.72
CA GLY A 726 -55.15 -39.09 32.88
C GLY A 726 -55.54 -40.15 33.91
N TRP A 727 -56.76 -40.11 34.47
CA TRP A 727 -57.19 -41.07 35.51
C TRP A 727 -58.00 -42.20 34.88
N GLY A 728 -57.76 -43.46 35.23
CA GLY A 728 -58.52 -44.57 34.67
C GLY A 728 -57.73 -45.87 34.71
N ASN A 729 -58.31 -46.96 34.19
CA ASN A 729 -57.49 -48.05 33.64
C ASN A 729 -57.51 -47.86 32.14
N ASP A 730 -56.41 -47.33 31.62
CA ASP A 730 -56.32 -46.81 30.27
C ASP A 730 -55.53 -47.76 29.37
N THR A 731 -55.79 -47.65 28.07
CA THR A 731 -54.98 -48.30 27.04
C THR A 731 -54.34 -47.23 26.18
N LEU A 732 -53.01 -47.24 26.08
CA LEU A 732 -52.24 -46.37 25.19
C LEU A 732 -51.46 -47.24 24.19
N ASP A 733 -51.48 -46.83 22.92
CA ASP A 733 -50.74 -47.45 21.83
C ASP A 733 -50.05 -46.32 21.02
N GLY A 734 -48.72 -46.27 21.05
CA GLY A 734 -47.93 -45.25 20.35
C GLY A 734 -48.03 -45.43 18.84
N GLY A 735 -47.67 -46.62 18.36
CA GLY A 735 -47.73 -46.97 16.95
C GLY A 735 -46.33 -47.00 16.35
N ALA A 736 -46.05 -46.23 15.30
CA ALA A 736 -44.75 -46.23 14.61
C ALA A 736 -44.09 -44.85 14.67
N GLY A 737 -42.98 -44.73 15.39
CA GLY A 737 -42.20 -43.53 15.60
C GLY A 737 -41.65 -43.53 17.03
N ASN A 738 -40.95 -42.47 17.43
CA ASN A 738 -40.40 -42.35 18.79
C ASN A 738 -41.41 -41.63 19.67
N ASP A 739 -42.17 -42.39 20.43
CA ASP A 739 -43.35 -41.90 21.13
C ASP A 739 -43.07 -41.56 22.61
N VAL A 740 -43.92 -40.71 23.18
CA VAL A 740 -43.97 -40.43 24.61
C VAL A 740 -45.35 -40.81 25.14
N LEU A 741 -45.39 -41.90 25.91
CA LEU A 741 -46.62 -42.49 26.44
C LEU A 741 -46.65 -42.36 27.96
N ILE A 742 -47.66 -41.69 28.49
CA ILE A 742 -47.82 -41.47 29.94
C ILE A 742 -49.19 -41.98 30.37
N ALA A 743 -49.20 -43.13 31.05
CA ALA A 743 -50.34 -43.57 31.83
C ALA A 743 -50.35 -42.78 33.15
N GLY A 744 -51.43 -42.05 33.42
CA GLY A 744 -51.54 -41.16 34.58
C GLY A 744 -51.33 -39.66 34.29
N GLU A 745 -51.47 -38.81 35.32
CA GLU A 745 -51.15 -37.37 35.23
C GLU A 745 -49.64 -37.13 35.43
N ARG A 746 -49.05 -36.23 34.62
CA ARG A 746 -47.71 -35.70 34.89
C ARG A 746 -47.60 -35.04 36.27
N TYR A 747 -46.56 -35.39 37.02
CA TYR A 747 -46.11 -34.61 38.19
C TYR A 747 -45.46 -33.30 37.71
N ASP A 748 -46.27 -32.30 37.37
CA ASP A 748 -45.78 -30.93 37.19
C ASP A 748 -45.63 -30.25 38.56
N GLY A 749 -44.53 -29.53 38.75
CA GLY A 749 -44.25 -28.81 39.98
C GLY A 749 -45.00 -27.49 40.11
N ARG A 750 -46.24 -27.31 39.61
CA ARG A 750 -47.02 -26.08 39.84
C ARG A 750 -48.54 -26.21 39.58
N GLN A 751 -49.24 -26.76 40.59
CA GLN A 751 -50.61 -26.46 41.06
C GLN A 751 -51.61 -25.79 40.08
N TYR A 752 -52.62 -26.58 39.71
CA TYR A 752 -54.03 -26.21 39.53
C TYR A 752 -54.51 -25.02 40.40
N ASP A 753 -55.12 -24.02 39.78
CA ASP A 753 -56.10 -23.14 40.44
C ASP A 753 -57.44 -23.88 40.53
N GLY A 754 -57.68 -24.50 41.68
CA GLY A 754 -59.03 -24.65 42.21
C GLY A 754 -59.55 -26.08 42.42
N VAL A 755 -59.17 -26.66 43.57
CA VAL A 755 -59.90 -27.68 44.36
C VAL A 755 -59.43 -29.15 44.20
N ILE A 756 -58.67 -29.56 45.24
CA ILE A 756 -58.20 -30.88 45.69
C ILE A 756 -56.96 -31.46 44.99
N PRO A 757 -55.76 -31.25 45.58
CA PRO A 757 -54.58 -32.04 45.27
C PRO A 757 -54.57 -33.32 46.12
N ARG A 758 -54.57 -34.49 45.50
CA ARG A 758 -54.06 -35.75 46.07
C ARG A 758 -53.62 -36.69 44.96
N SER A 759 -52.31 -36.91 44.85
CA SER A 759 -51.72 -38.05 44.13
C SER A 759 -52.30 -39.37 44.67
N SER A 760 -53.17 -40.05 43.91
CA SER A 760 -53.64 -41.40 44.27
C SER A 760 -54.41 -42.14 43.16
N GLY A 761 -53.94 -42.12 41.91
CA GLY A 761 -54.22 -43.24 41.01
C GLY A 761 -53.47 -44.48 41.55
N SER A 762 -54.12 -45.63 41.55
CA SER A 762 -53.52 -46.93 41.89
C SER A 762 -54.06 -47.99 40.92
N ASP A 763 -54.37 -47.51 39.72
CA ASP A 763 -55.15 -48.19 38.69
C ASP A 763 -54.20 -48.99 37.80
N ASN A 764 -54.68 -49.84 36.88
CA ASN A 764 -53.78 -50.75 36.15
C ASN A 764 -53.90 -50.47 34.66
N ASP A 765 -52.82 -49.92 34.10
CA ASP A 765 -52.81 -49.44 32.73
C ASP A 765 -52.14 -50.44 31.78
N VAL A 766 -52.45 -50.31 30.48
CA VAL A 766 -51.77 -51.04 29.41
C VAL A 766 -51.15 -50.03 28.46
N VAL A 767 -49.82 -50.05 28.36
CA VAL A 767 -49.05 -49.15 27.47
C VAL A 767 -48.18 -49.99 26.54
N ASN A 768 -48.33 -49.77 25.24
CA ASN A 768 -47.46 -50.36 24.21
C ASN A 768 -46.77 -49.24 23.42
N GLY A 769 -45.44 -49.29 23.34
CA GLY A 769 -44.59 -48.36 22.61
C GLY A 769 -44.82 -48.46 21.10
N GLY A 770 -44.59 -49.66 20.56
CA GLY A 770 -44.84 -49.96 19.16
C GLY A 770 -43.52 -50.13 18.41
N SER A 771 -43.23 -49.30 17.41
CA SER A 771 -41.98 -49.35 16.65
C SER A 771 -41.25 -48.02 16.70
N GLY A 772 -40.07 -47.96 17.30
CA GLY A 772 -39.26 -46.75 17.49
C GLY A 772 -38.64 -46.73 18.88
N ASN A 773 -37.88 -45.69 19.21
CA ASN A 773 -37.24 -45.59 20.52
C ASN A 773 -38.14 -44.79 21.46
N ASP A 774 -38.89 -45.47 22.33
CA ASP A 774 -40.01 -44.87 23.05
C ASP A 774 -39.65 -44.45 24.49
N LEU A 775 -40.41 -43.50 25.04
CA LEU A 775 -40.38 -43.13 26.45
C LEU A 775 -41.73 -43.45 27.11
N ILE A 776 -41.75 -44.47 27.96
CA ILE A 776 -42.97 -45.00 28.60
C ILE A 776 -42.99 -44.70 30.10
N GLY A 777 -44.11 -44.18 30.60
CA GLY A 777 -44.40 -43.96 32.02
C GLY A 777 -45.65 -44.70 32.51
N GLY A 778 -45.52 -45.55 33.54
CA GLY A 778 -46.65 -46.33 34.12
C GLY A 778 -46.92 -46.02 35.58
N ASP A 779 -47.40 -44.81 35.88
CA ASP A 779 -47.59 -44.20 37.20
C ASP A 779 -47.61 -45.06 38.50
N LYS A 780 -48.75 -45.44 39.08
CA LYS A 780 -48.85 -46.26 40.28
C LYS A 780 -49.97 -47.26 40.01
N GLY A 781 -49.66 -48.54 40.04
CA GLY A 781 -50.61 -49.52 39.54
C GLY A 781 -50.12 -50.95 39.59
N ASN A 782 -50.75 -51.83 38.83
CA ASN A 782 -50.09 -53.08 38.42
C ASN A 782 -50.11 -53.08 36.91
N ASP A 783 -49.20 -52.33 36.34
CA ASP A 783 -49.28 -51.89 34.96
C ASP A 783 -48.68 -52.93 34.01
N LEU A 784 -49.10 -52.93 32.75
CA LEU A 784 -48.48 -53.70 31.68
C LEU A 784 -47.82 -52.71 30.72
N LEU A 785 -46.48 -52.64 30.77
CA LEU A 785 -45.68 -51.72 29.97
C LEU A 785 -44.83 -52.51 28.98
N ASN A 786 -45.07 -52.35 27.69
CA ASN A 786 -44.30 -52.99 26.62
C ASN A 786 -43.63 -51.92 25.75
N GLY A 787 -42.31 -51.96 25.59
CA GLY A 787 -41.58 -51.08 24.65
C GLY A 787 -41.76 -51.51 23.19
N ASP A 788 -41.79 -52.83 22.95
CA ASP A 788 -41.92 -53.44 21.62
C ASP A 788 -40.64 -53.28 20.77
N ASP A 789 -40.63 -52.74 19.55
CA ASP A 789 -39.45 -52.71 18.68
C ASP A 789 -38.67 -51.38 18.82
N GLY A 790 -37.45 -51.35 19.37
CA GLY A 790 -36.58 -50.17 19.43
C GLY A 790 -35.76 -50.07 20.72
N ASP A 791 -34.92 -49.03 20.85
CA ASP A 791 -34.13 -48.81 22.07
C ASP A 791 -34.93 -47.94 23.07
N ASP A 792 -35.69 -48.58 23.96
CA ASP A 792 -36.71 -47.89 24.76
C ASP A 792 -36.24 -47.41 26.13
N ILE A 793 -36.93 -46.40 26.68
CA ILE A 793 -36.80 -45.96 28.06
C ILE A 793 -38.14 -46.16 28.77
N ILE A 794 -38.21 -47.13 29.67
CA ILE A 794 -39.42 -47.42 30.45
C ILE A 794 -39.19 -47.02 31.90
N ILE A 795 -40.01 -46.11 32.42
CA ILE A 795 -40.01 -45.66 33.81
C ILE A 795 -41.34 -46.09 34.42
N ASP A 796 -41.33 -47.15 35.24
CA ASP A 796 -42.54 -47.51 35.98
C ASP A 796 -42.77 -46.52 37.14
N GLY A 797 -43.85 -46.69 37.87
CA GLY A 797 -43.84 -46.27 39.26
C GLY A 797 -44.27 -47.36 40.22
N ASN A 798 -45.18 -47.06 41.15
CA ASN A 798 -45.37 -47.96 42.30
C ASN A 798 -46.47 -49.00 42.07
N GLY A 799 -46.09 -50.26 41.88
CA GLY A 799 -46.87 -51.42 42.32
C GLY A 799 -46.34 -52.75 41.78
N ARG A 800 -47.20 -53.67 41.30
CA ARG A 800 -46.74 -54.96 40.75
C ARG A 800 -46.86 -54.97 39.24
N ASP A 801 -45.89 -54.32 38.62
CA ASP A 801 -45.90 -54.04 37.20
C ASP A 801 -45.29 -55.20 36.41
N THR A 802 -45.78 -55.38 35.19
CA THR A 802 -45.23 -56.30 34.19
C THR A 802 -44.61 -55.46 33.09
N ILE A 803 -43.28 -55.43 33.06
CA ILE A 803 -42.52 -54.62 32.10
C ILE A 803 -41.82 -55.55 31.12
N ASN A 804 -41.98 -55.29 29.83
CA ASN A 804 -41.27 -55.92 28.75
C ASN A 804 -40.59 -54.84 27.90
N GLY A 805 -39.25 -54.85 27.83
CA GLY A 805 -38.53 -53.91 26.95
C GLY A 805 -38.86 -54.17 25.48
N GLY A 806 -38.79 -55.44 25.06
CA GLY A 806 -39.06 -55.82 23.69
C GLY A 806 -37.76 -56.11 22.93
N ASP A 807 -37.70 -55.74 21.66
CA ASP A 807 -36.56 -55.94 20.75
C ASP A 807 -35.72 -54.63 20.65
N GLY A 808 -34.59 -54.56 21.35
CA GLY A 808 -33.63 -53.44 21.27
C GLY A 808 -32.74 -53.33 22.50
N ASP A 809 -31.99 -52.23 22.64
CA ASP A 809 -31.17 -51.92 23.82
C ASP A 809 -31.94 -51.05 24.85
N ASP A 810 -32.78 -51.70 25.66
CA ASP A 810 -33.75 -50.99 26.54
C ASP A 810 -33.18 -50.55 27.91
N TRP A 811 -33.71 -49.43 28.39
CA TRP A 811 -33.45 -48.83 29.69
C TRP A 811 -34.70 -48.84 30.57
N ILE A 812 -34.80 -49.85 31.43
CA ILE A 812 -35.92 -50.01 32.36
C ILE A 812 -35.55 -49.46 33.75
N PHE A 813 -36.25 -48.43 34.17
CA PHE A 813 -36.18 -47.83 35.50
C PHE A 813 -37.37 -48.26 36.35
N ALA A 814 -37.21 -49.41 37.02
CA ALA A 814 -38.20 -49.91 37.96
C ALA A 814 -38.04 -49.26 39.37
N VAL A 815 -39.11 -48.70 39.89
CA VAL A 815 -39.23 -47.89 41.11
C VAL A 815 -40.15 -48.60 42.13
N GLY A 816 -40.05 -49.92 42.22
CA GLY A 816 -40.80 -50.74 43.18
C GLY A 816 -40.08 -50.98 44.52
N ALA A 817 -40.76 -50.72 45.65
CA ALA A 817 -40.38 -51.24 46.97
C ALA A 817 -41.02 -52.64 47.19
N LEU A 818 -40.21 -53.61 47.67
CA LEU A 818 -40.59 -54.99 48.02
C LEU A 818 -41.89 -55.14 48.83
#